data_AF-D4A8H8-F1
#
_entry.id   AF-D4A8H8-F1
#
_cell.length_a   1.000
_cell.length_b   1.000
_cell.length_c   1.000
_cell.angle_alpha   90.00
_cell.angle_beta   90.00
_cell.angle_gamma   90.00
#
_symmetry.space_group_name_H-M   'P 1'
#
loop_
_entity.id
_entity.type
_entity.pdbx_description
1 polymer ?
#
loop_
_entity_poly.entity_id
_entity_poly.type
_entity_poly.pdbx_seq_one_letter_code
_entity_poly.pdbx_strand_id
1 'polypeptide(L)'
;MAAQVTLEDALSNVDLLEELPLPDQQPCIEPPPSSLLYQPNFNTNFEDRNAFVTGIARYIEQATVHSSMNEMLEEGQEYAVMLYTWRSCSRAIPQVKCNEQPNRVEIYEKTVEVLEPEVTKLMNFMYFQRNAIERFCGEVRRLCHAERRKDFVSEAYLITLGKFINMFAVLDELKNMKCSVKNDHSAYKRAAQFLRKMADPQSIQESQNLSMFLANHNKITQSLQQQLEVISGYEELLADIVNLCVDYYENRMYLTPSEKHMLLKVMGFGLYLMDGSVSNIYKLDAKKRINLSKIDKYFKQLQVVPLFGDMQIELARYIKTSAHYEENKSRWTCTSSSSSPQYNICEQMIQIREDHMRFISELARYSNSEVVTGSGRQEAQKTDAEYRKLFDLALQGLQLLSQWSAHVMEVYSWKLVHPTDKYSNKDCPDNAEEYERATRYNYTTEEKFALVEVIAMIKGLQVLMGRMESVFNHAIRHTVYAALQDFSQVTLREPLRQAIKKKKNVIQSVLQAIRKTVCDWETGHEPFNDPALRGEKDPKSGFDIKVPRRAVGPSSTQLYMVRTMLESLIADKSGSKKTLRSSLEGPTILDIEKFHRESFFYTHLINFSETLQQCCDLSQLWFREFFLELTMGRRIQFPIEMSMPWILTDHILETKEASMMEYVLYSLDLYNDSAHYALTKFNKQFLYDEIEAEVNLCFDQFVYKLADQIFAYYKVMAGSLLLDKRLRSECKNQGATIHLPPSNRYETLLKQRHVQLLGRSIDLNRLITQRVSAAMYKSLELAIGRFESEDLTSVVELDGLLEINRMTHKLLSRYLTLDSFDAMFREANHNVSAPYGRITLHVFWELNYDFLPNYCYNGSTNRFVRTVLPFSQEFQRDKQPNAQPQYLHGSKALNLAYSSIYGSYRNFVGPPHFQVICRLLGYQGIAVVMEELLKVVKSLLQGTILQYVKTLMEVMPKICRLPRHEYGSPGILEFFHHQLKDIVEYAELKTVCFQNLREVGNAVLFCLLIEQSLSLEEVCDLLHAAPFQNILPRVHVKEGERVDAKMKRLESKYAPLHLVPLIERLGTPQQIAIAREGDLLTKERLCCGLSMFEVILTRIRTFLDDPIWRGPLPSNGVMHVDECVEFHRLWSAMQFVYCIPVGTHEFTVEQCFGDGLHWAGCMIIVLLGQQRRFAVLDFCYHLLKVQKHDGKDEIIKNVPLKKMVERIRKFQILNDEIITILDKYLKSGDGESTPVEHVRCFQPPIHQSLASS
;
A
#
# COMPACT_ATOMS: atom_id res chain seq x y z
N MET A 1 -52.11 9.44 15.66
CA MET A 1 -52.04 8.98 17.06
C MET A 1 -50.59 8.69 17.35
N ALA A 2 -49.99 9.38 18.32
CA ALA A 2 -48.62 9.08 18.75
C ALA A 2 -48.66 7.77 19.51
N ALA A 3 -48.26 6.66 18.87
CA ALA A 3 -48.15 5.38 19.54
C ALA A 3 -47.00 5.46 20.55
N GLN A 4 -47.31 5.25 21.82
CA GLN A 4 -46.33 5.15 22.90
C GLN A 4 -45.48 3.91 22.65
N VAL A 5 -44.19 4.13 22.37
CA VAL A 5 -43.18 3.06 22.32
C VAL A 5 -43.09 2.46 23.72
N THR A 6 -43.27 1.15 23.82
CA THR A 6 -43.22 0.43 25.10
C THR A 6 -41.78 0.36 25.62
N LEU A 7 -41.61 0.19 26.93
CA LEU A 7 -40.27 0.07 27.52
C LEU A 7 -39.56 -1.17 26.96
N GLU A 8 -40.29 -2.27 26.73
CA GLU A 8 -39.78 -3.46 26.07
C GLU A 8 -39.30 -3.18 24.64
N ASP A 9 -40.04 -2.41 23.83
CA ASP A 9 -39.56 -2.00 22.49
C ASP A 9 -38.28 -1.14 22.59
N ALA A 10 -38.15 -0.30 23.62
CA ALA A 10 -36.96 0.51 23.85
C ALA A 10 -35.75 -0.34 24.28
N LEU A 11 -35.94 -1.34 25.15
CA LEU A 11 -34.89 -2.27 25.54
C LEU A 11 -34.49 -3.20 24.39
N SER A 12 -35.44 -3.74 23.62
CA SER A 12 -35.10 -4.52 22.42
C SER A 12 -34.27 -3.70 21.43
N ASN A 13 -34.57 -2.41 21.25
CA ASN A 13 -33.74 -1.55 20.39
C ASN A 13 -32.30 -1.36 20.92
N VAL A 14 -32.09 -1.44 22.24
CA VAL A 14 -30.75 -1.36 22.86
C VAL A 14 -30.04 -2.71 22.79
N ASP A 15 -30.73 -3.82 23.06
CA ASP A 15 -30.19 -5.17 22.97
C ASP A 15 -29.79 -5.52 21.52
N LEU A 16 -30.52 -5.00 20.52
CA LEU A 16 -30.15 -5.12 19.11
C LEU A 16 -28.84 -4.38 18.74
N LEU A 17 -28.42 -3.38 19.52
CA LEU A 17 -27.10 -2.75 19.33
C LEU A 17 -25.99 -3.63 19.91
N GLU A 18 -26.28 -4.48 20.89
CA GLU A 18 -25.34 -5.41 21.51
C GLU A 18 -25.16 -6.69 20.68
N GLU A 19 -26.22 -7.13 19.97
CA GLU A 19 -26.17 -8.28 19.05
C GLU A 19 -25.70 -7.92 17.63
N LEU A 20 -25.54 -6.64 17.31
CA LEU A 20 -25.06 -6.21 16.00
C LEU A 20 -23.64 -6.77 15.83
N PRO A 21 -23.41 -7.75 14.92
CA PRO A 21 -22.06 -8.16 14.62
C PRO A 21 -21.41 -6.93 14.02
N LEU A 22 -20.58 -6.24 14.80
CA LEU A 22 -19.73 -5.17 14.32
C LEU A 22 -18.96 -5.81 13.18
N PRO A 23 -19.30 -5.53 11.90
CA PRO A 23 -18.46 -6.01 10.83
C PRO A 23 -17.11 -5.44 11.18
N ASP A 24 -16.08 -6.30 11.16
CA ASP A 24 -14.71 -5.90 11.38
C ASP A 24 -14.53 -4.55 10.67
N GLN A 25 -14.09 -3.50 11.39
CA GLN A 25 -14.15 -2.09 10.97
C GLN A 25 -13.25 -1.80 9.75
N GLN A 26 -12.99 -2.79 8.91
CA GLN A 26 -12.51 -2.64 7.57
C GLN A 26 -13.60 -1.95 6.73
N PRO A 27 -13.32 -0.74 6.19
CA PRO A 27 -14.05 -0.30 5.02
C PRO A 27 -13.94 -1.40 3.97
N CYS A 28 -15.09 -1.83 3.44
CA CYS A 28 -15.17 -2.89 2.43
C CYS A 28 -14.56 -2.37 1.14
N ILE A 29 -13.23 -2.42 1.05
CA ILE A 29 -12.46 -2.17 -0.18
C ILE A 29 -12.25 -3.46 -0.98
N GLU A 30 -12.83 -4.56 -0.50
CA GLU A 30 -12.83 -5.85 -1.16
C GLU A 30 -14.19 -6.10 -1.86
N PRO A 31 -14.16 -6.59 -3.11
CA PRO A 31 -15.33 -7.14 -3.79
C PRO A 31 -15.72 -8.50 -3.19
N PRO A 32 -16.95 -9.01 -3.46
CA PRO A 32 -17.41 -10.25 -2.85
C PRO A 32 -16.55 -11.45 -3.30
N PRO A 33 -16.24 -12.41 -2.41
CA PRO A 33 -15.47 -13.60 -2.75
C PRO A 33 -16.22 -14.49 -3.75
N SER A 34 -15.68 -14.62 -4.97
CA SER A 34 -16.28 -15.42 -6.06
C SER A 34 -15.93 -16.91 -6.02
N SER A 35 -15.70 -17.50 -4.85
CA SER A 35 -15.13 -18.86 -4.78
C SER A 35 -16.09 -19.95 -5.26
N LEU A 36 -17.41 -19.77 -5.12
CA LEU A 36 -18.46 -20.66 -5.65
C LEU A 36 -19.73 -19.84 -5.90
N LEU A 37 -20.10 -19.61 -7.15
CA LEU A 37 -21.29 -18.85 -7.52
C LEU A 37 -22.40 -19.80 -7.99
N TYR A 38 -23.49 -19.92 -7.22
CA TYR A 38 -24.66 -20.69 -7.61
C TYR A 38 -25.73 -19.73 -8.12
N GLN A 39 -25.99 -19.77 -9.42
CA GLN A 39 -27.01 -18.93 -10.07
C GLN A 39 -28.23 -19.76 -10.42
N PRO A 40 -29.38 -19.55 -9.74
CA PRO A 40 -30.63 -20.18 -10.16
C PRO A 40 -31.13 -19.50 -11.45
N ASN A 41 -31.13 -20.23 -12.57
CA ASN A 41 -31.70 -19.77 -13.82
C ASN A 41 -33.19 -20.17 -13.91
N PHE A 42 -34.07 -19.18 -13.84
CA PHE A 42 -35.52 -19.40 -13.95
C PHE A 42 -36.05 -19.34 -15.39
N ASN A 43 -35.19 -19.06 -16.37
CA ASN A 43 -35.59 -18.98 -17.78
C ASN A 43 -35.59 -20.37 -18.44
N THR A 44 -36.78 -20.91 -18.66
CA THR A 44 -36.99 -22.23 -19.31
C THR A 44 -36.95 -22.19 -20.83
N ASN A 45 -36.60 -21.06 -21.47
CA ASN A 45 -36.70 -20.86 -22.93
C ASN A 45 -38.03 -21.40 -23.54
N PHE A 46 -39.12 -21.21 -22.79
CA PHE A 46 -40.47 -21.64 -23.17
C PHE A 46 -40.70 -23.15 -23.27
N GLU A 47 -39.94 -23.99 -22.57
CA GLU A 47 -40.16 -25.45 -22.54
C GLU A 47 -41.56 -25.84 -22.04
N ASP A 48 -42.11 -25.10 -21.07
CA ASP A 48 -43.42 -25.32 -20.46
C ASP A 48 -44.60 -24.75 -21.29
N ARG A 49 -44.36 -24.23 -22.50
CA ARG A 49 -45.40 -23.61 -23.37
C ARG A 49 -46.61 -24.51 -23.65
N ASN A 50 -46.41 -25.82 -23.74
CA ASN A 50 -47.48 -26.78 -23.99
C ASN A 50 -48.45 -26.94 -22.80
N ALA A 51 -48.14 -26.41 -21.62
CA ALA A 51 -49.06 -26.41 -20.48
C ALA A 51 -50.15 -25.33 -20.59
N PHE A 52 -49.95 -24.29 -21.40
CA PHE A 52 -50.84 -23.12 -21.49
C PHE A 52 -51.72 -23.13 -22.74
N VAL A 53 -52.19 -24.31 -23.17
CA VAL A 53 -53.02 -24.50 -24.40
C VAL A 53 -54.42 -23.94 -24.17
N THR A 54 -54.53 -22.61 -24.21
CA THR A 54 -55.80 -21.92 -24.04
C THR A 54 -55.93 -20.81 -25.07
N GLY A 55 -56.57 -21.15 -26.19
CA GLY A 55 -57.30 -20.19 -27.03
C GLY A 55 -56.63 -19.74 -28.32
N ILE A 56 -55.30 -19.59 -28.41
CA ILE A 56 -54.67 -19.08 -29.63
C ILE A 56 -53.33 -19.81 -29.90
N ALA A 57 -53.41 -20.94 -30.61
CA ALA A 57 -52.26 -21.77 -31.01
C ALA A 57 -51.14 -20.98 -31.71
N ARG A 58 -51.48 -19.84 -32.35
CA ARG A 58 -50.55 -18.94 -33.01
C ARG A 58 -49.43 -18.41 -32.08
N TYR A 59 -49.71 -18.07 -30.82
CA TYR A 59 -48.67 -17.52 -29.93
C TYR A 59 -47.71 -18.61 -29.44
N ILE A 60 -48.21 -19.84 -29.25
CA ILE A 60 -47.39 -21.00 -28.90
C ILE A 60 -46.46 -21.34 -30.07
N GLU A 61 -46.97 -21.37 -31.30
CA GLU A 61 -46.15 -21.57 -32.49
C GLU A 61 -45.05 -20.50 -32.59
N GLN A 62 -45.41 -19.24 -32.35
CA GLN A 62 -44.44 -18.14 -32.35
C GLN A 62 -43.41 -18.29 -31.22
N ALA A 63 -43.79 -18.76 -30.03
CA ALA A 63 -42.87 -19.07 -28.94
C ALA A 63 -41.92 -20.23 -29.31
N THR A 64 -42.41 -21.27 -29.98
CA THR A 64 -41.59 -22.40 -30.46
C THR A 64 -40.53 -21.93 -31.46
N VAL A 65 -40.94 -21.13 -32.46
CA VAL A 65 -40.00 -20.58 -33.43
C VAL A 65 -38.98 -19.65 -32.74
N HIS A 66 -39.45 -18.81 -31.82
CA HIS A 66 -38.58 -17.88 -31.08
C HIS A 66 -37.55 -18.62 -30.21
N SER A 67 -37.97 -19.63 -29.45
CA SER A 67 -37.10 -20.48 -28.63
C SER A 67 -36.00 -21.13 -29.47
N SER A 68 -36.35 -21.70 -30.63
CA SER A 68 -35.36 -22.33 -31.51
C SER A 68 -34.42 -21.33 -32.21
N MET A 69 -34.87 -20.09 -32.43
CA MET A 69 -33.99 -19.01 -32.92
C MET A 69 -33.00 -18.56 -31.84
N ASN A 70 -33.40 -18.51 -30.57
CA ASN A 70 -32.50 -18.17 -29.46
C ASN A 70 -31.37 -19.20 -29.30
N GLU A 71 -31.66 -20.50 -29.44
CA GLU A 71 -30.65 -21.55 -29.39
C GLU A 71 -29.54 -21.32 -30.44
N MET A 72 -29.92 -20.89 -31.64
CA MET A 72 -28.96 -20.60 -32.72
C MET A 72 -28.15 -19.32 -32.46
N LEU A 73 -28.66 -18.35 -31.67
CA LEU A 73 -27.86 -17.20 -31.22
C LEU A 73 -26.78 -17.63 -30.22
N GLU A 74 -27.10 -18.53 -29.29
CA GLU A 74 -26.13 -19.08 -28.34
C GLU A 74 -25.05 -19.89 -29.09
N GLU A 75 -25.43 -20.74 -30.03
CA GLU A 75 -24.48 -21.46 -30.90
C GLU A 75 -23.59 -20.49 -31.70
N GLY A 76 -24.17 -19.39 -32.21
CA GLY A 76 -23.40 -18.34 -32.89
C GLY A 76 -22.40 -17.64 -31.98
N GLN A 77 -22.74 -17.44 -30.72
CA GLN A 77 -21.83 -16.87 -29.71
C GLN A 77 -20.65 -17.81 -29.44
N GLU A 78 -20.86 -19.13 -29.40
CA GLU A 78 -19.76 -20.11 -29.27
C GLU A 78 -18.77 -20.01 -30.44
N TYR A 79 -19.25 -19.84 -31.66
CA TYR A 79 -18.40 -19.62 -32.83
C TYR A 79 -17.68 -18.27 -32.78
N ALA A 80 -18.32 -17.21 -32.26
CA ALA A 80 -17.66 -15.92 -32.05
C ALA A 80 -16.50 -16.05 -31.06
N VAL A 81 -16.70 -16.76 -29.94
CA VAL A 81 -15.64 -17.09 -28.98
C VAL A 81 -14.52 -17.89 -29.65
N MET A 82 -14.87 -18.93 -30.42
CA MET A 82 -13.91 -19.74 -31.17
C MET A 82 -13.02 -18.87 -32.08
N LEU A 83 -13.63 -17.97 -32.86
CA LEU A 83 -12.89 -17.10 -33.77
C LEU A 83 -12.00 -16.11 -33.01
N TYR A 84 -12.55 -15.41 -32.02
CA TYR A 84 -11.83 -14.39 -31.26
C TYR A 84 -10.60 -14.97 -30.56
N THR A 85 -10.75 -16.14 -29.93
CA THR A 85 -9.69 -16.83 -29.18
C THR A 85 -8.78 -17.70 -30.04
N TRP A 86 -8.96 -17.70 -31.36
CA TRP A 86 -8.11 -18.46 -32.28
C TRP A 86 -6.74 -17.79 -32.44
N ARG A 87 -5.68 -18.41 -31.90
CA ARG A 87 -4.29 -18.03 -32.18
C ARG A 87 -3.65 -18.99 -33.18
N SER A 88 -2.71 -18.50 -33.98
CA SER A 88 -2.16 -19.26 -35.09
C SER A 88 -1.32 -20.46 -34.63
N CYS A 89 -1.81 -21.66 -34.90
CA CYS A 89 -1.03 -22.90 -34.73
C CYS A 89 0.10 -22.98 -35.76
N SER A 90 -0.12 -22.54 -37.00
CA SER A 90 0.88 -22.62 -38.08
C SER A 90 2.15 -21.80 -37.80
N ARG A 91 2.08 -20.77 -36.95
CA ARG A 91 3.27 -20.05 -36.46
C ARG A 91 4.12 -20.86 -35.49
N ALA A 92 3.53 -21.84 -34.78
CA ALA A 92 4.24 -22.75 -33.89
C ALA A 92 4.79 -23.99 -34.63
N ILE A 93 4.33 -24.26 -35.86
CA ILE A 93 4.75 -25.43 -36.64
C ILE A 93 6.09 -25.14 -37.35
N PRO A 94 7.10 -26.02 -37.23
CA PRO A 94 8.36 -25.85 -37.95
C PRO A 94 8.15 -25.93 -39.46
N GLN A 95 8.58 -24.90 -40.18
CA GLN A 95 8.39 -24.83 -41.63
C GLN A 95 9.35 -25.78 -42.37
N VAL A 96 8.82 -26.46 -43.37
CA VAL A 96 9.62 -27.26 -44.31
C VAL A 96 10.33 -26.31 -45.28
N LYS A 97 11.66 -26.17 -45.14
CA LYS A 97 12.45 -25.21 -45.92
C LYS A 97 12.74 -25.67 -47.35
N CYS A 98 12.93 -26.98 -47.53
CA CYS A 98 13.20 -27.58 -48.83
C CYS A 98 12.60 -28.99 -48.91
N ASN A 99 12.52 -29.53 -50.13
CA ASN A 99 11.98 -30.86 -50.37
C ASN A 99 12.85 -32.00 -49.83
N GLU A 100 14.12 -31.73 -49.52
CA GLU A 100 15.10 -32.72 -49.07
C GLU A 100 15.22 -32.78 -47.54
N GLN A 101 14.39 -32.03 -46.81
CA GLN A 101 14.43 -31.96 -45.36
C GLN A 101 14.10 -33.34 -44.74
N PRO A 102 14.97 -33.89 -43.85
CA PRO A 102 14.81 -35.25 -43.34
C PRO A 102 13.47 -35.50 -42.64
N ASN A 103 13.08 -34.58 -41.76
CA ASN A 103 11.86 -34.68 -40.97
C ASN A 103 10.61 -34.12 -41.68
N ARG A 104 10.64 -33.96 -43.00
CA ARG A 104 9.53 -33.37 -43.76
C ARG A 104 8.23 -34.17 -43.60
N VAL A 105 8.31 -35.49 -43.67
CA VAL A 105 7.13 -36.37 -43.55
C VAL A 105 6.55 -36.26 -42.14
N GLU A 106 7.40 -36.38 -41.12
CA GLU A 106 7.02 -36.29 -39.71
C GLU A 106 6.38 -34.94 -39.38
N ILE A 107 6.94 -33.83 -39.89
CA ILE A 107 6.36 -32.49 -39.72
C ILE A 107 4.95 -32.46 -40.30
N TYR A 108 4.73 -32.99 -41.50
CA TYR A 108 3.40 -32.97 -42.11
C TYR A 108 2.41 -33.91 -41.40
N GLU A 109 2.86 -35.07 -40.93
CA GLU A 109 2.02 -35.98 -40.14
C GLU A 109 1.55 -35.31 -38.85
N LYS A 110 2.48 -34.67 -38.13
CA LYS A 110 2.16 -33.90 -36.91
C LYS A 110 1.36 -32.64 -37.19
N THR A 111 1.58 -31.99 -38.33
CA THR A 111 0.76 -30.84 -38.77
C THR A 111 -0.69 -31.24 -38.96
N VAL A 112 -0.94 -32.38 -39.62
CA VAL A 112 -2.29 -32.91 -39.79
C VAL A 112 -2.88 -33.33 -38.45
N GLU A 113 -2.14 -34.05 -37.61
CA GLU A 113 -2.59 -34.50 -36.28
C GLU A 113 -3.07 -33.33 -35.40
N VAL A 114 -2.33 -32.21 -35.39
CA VAL A 114 -2.67 -31.02 -34.59
C VAL A 114 -3.82 -30.22 -35.20
N LEU A 115 -3.83 -30.02 -36.52
CA LEU A 115 -4.77 -29.09 -37.16
C LEU A 115 -6.08 -29.73 -37.62
N GLU A 116 -6.17 -31.05 -37.79
CA GLU A 116 -7.40 -31.73 -38.25
C GLU A 116 -8.61 -31.49 -37.31
N PRO A 117 -8.48 -31.58 -35.97
CA PRO A 117 -9.58 -31.25 -35.06
C PRO A 117 -10.01 -29.77 -35.17
N GLU A 118 -9.05 -28.87 -35.36
CA GLU A 118 -9.30 -27.44 -35.49
C GLU A 118 -9.99 -27.12 -36.83
N VAL A 119 -9.55 -27.71 -37.93
CA VAL A 119 -10.20 -27.56 -39.25
C VAL A 119 -11.63 -28.11 -39.23
N THR A 120 -11.92 -29.14 -38.44
CA THR A 120 -13.29 -29.63 -38.22
C THR A 120 -14.18 -28.55 -37.61
N LYS A 121 -13.68 -27.76 -36.65
CA LYS A 121 -14.42 -26.62 -36.09
C LYS A 121 -14.70 -25.56 -37.15
N LEU A 122 -13.74 -25.30 -38.05
CA LEU A 122 -13.93 -24.35 -39.17
C LEU A 122 -14.95 -24.85 -40.21
N MET A 123 -15.00 -26.15 -40.47
CA MET A 123 -16.04 -26.76 -41.30
C MET A 123 -17.41 -26.55 -40.66
N ASN A 124 -17.54 -26.87 -39.37
CA ASN A 124 -18.79 -26.68 -38.64
C ASN A 124 -19.22 -25.20 -38.63
N PHE A 125 -18.28 -24.26 -38.46
CA PHE A 125 -18.55 -22.82 -38.57
C PHE A 125 -19.07 -22.44 -39.97
N MET A 126 -18.45 -22.94 -41.04
CA MET A 126 -18.90 -22.71 -42.41
C MET A 126 -20.32 -23.25 -42.64
N TYR A 127 -20.64 -24.41 -42.08
CA TYR A 127 -21.99 -24.99 -42.14
C TYR A 127 -23.00 -24.22 -41.31
N PHE A 128 -22.64 -23.84 -40.08
CA PHE A 128 -23.45 -23.06 -39.18
C PHE A 128 -23.87 -21.75 -39.84
N GLN A 129 -22.92 -20.91 -40.30
CA GLN A 129 -23.28 -19.60 -40.86
C GLN A 129 -24.17 -19.73 -42.09
N ARG A 130 -23.99 -20.78 -42.91
CA ARG A 130 -24.83 -21.03 -44.08
C ARG A 130 -26.26 -21.35 -43.65
N ASN A 131 -26.42 -22.29 -42.72
CA ASN A 131 -27.72 -22.68 -42.17
C ASN A 131 -28.40 -21.51 -41.45
N ALA A 132 -27.63 -20.72 -40.69
CA ALA A 132 -28.14 -19.56 -39.96
C ALA A 132 -28.65 -18.46 -40.91
N ILE A 133 -27.93 -18.15 -41.99
CA ILE A 133 -28.40 -17.21 -43.03
C ILE A 133 -29.66 -17.75 -43.70
N GLU A 134 -29.67 -19.03 -44.12
CA GLU A 134 -30.84 -19.64 -44.77
C GLU A 134 -32.07 -19.62 -43.87
N ARG A 135 -31.90 -19.95 -42.58
CA ARG A 135 -32.97 -19.95 -41.58
C ARG A 135 -33.49 -18.55 -41.29
N PHE A 136 -32.58 -17.59 -41.11
CA PHE A 136 -32.95 -16.18 -40.93
C PHE A 136 -33.71 -15.64 -42.15
N CYS A 137 -33.17 -15.82 -43.36
CA CYS A 137 -33.81 -15.39 -44.60
C CYS A 137 -35.14 -16.12 -44.86
N GLY A 138 -35.27 -17.39 -44.47
CA GLY A 138 -36.51 -18.14 -44.49
C GLY A 138 -37.59 -17.49 -43.61
N GLU A 139 -37.23 -17.08 -42.40
CA GLU A 139 -38.11 -16.33 -41.50
C GLU A 139 -38.46 -14.94 -42.03
N VAL A 140 -37.49 -14.21 -42.60
CA VAL A 140 -37.76 -12.93 -43.28
C VAL A 140 -38.76 -13.12 -44.41
N ARG A 141 -38.57 -14.13 -45.26
CA ARG A 141 -39.50 -14.47 -46.36
C ARG A 141 -40.90 -14.77 -45.84
N ARG A 142 -41.02 -15.54 -44.76
CA ARG A 142 -42.29 -15.89 -44.12
C ARG A 142 -43.03 -14.65 -43.61
N LEU A 143 -42.31 -13.74 -42.96
CA LEU A 143 -42.88 -12.50 -42.40
C LEU A 143 -43.14 -11.42 -43.45
N CYS A 144 -42.44 -11.45 -44.59
CA CYS A 144 -42.62 -10.51 -45.70
C CYS A 144 -43.77 -10.88 -46.66
N HIS A 145 -44.37 -12.06 -46.52
CA HIS A 145 -45.50 -12.47 -47.37
C HIS A 145 -46.62 -11.41 -47.35
N ALA A 146 -47.22 -11.09 -48.49
CA ALA A 146 -48.13 -9.94 -48.64
C ALA A 146 -49.28 -9.90 -47.60
N GLU A 147 -49.76 -11.07 -47.21
CA GLU A 147 -50.80 -11.21 -46.19
C GLU A 147 -50.23 -11.16 -44.76
N ARG A 148 -49.06 -11.78 -44.53
CA ARG A 148 -48.40 -11.82 -43.22
C ARG A 148 -47.76 -10.49 -42.83
N ARG A 149 -47.39 -9.67 -43.80
CA ARG A 149 -46.93 -8.29 -43.61
C ARG A 149 -47.94 -7.43 -42.84
N LYS A 150 -49.23 -7.75 -42.96
CA LYS A 150 -50.30 -7.03 -42.27
C LYS A 150 -50.58 -7.60 -40.86
N ASP A 151 -49.94 -8.70 -40.48
CA ASP A 151 -50.10 -9.35 -39.19
C ASP A 151 -49.14 -8.79 -38.13
N PHE A 152 -49.57 -8.92 -36.87
CA PHE A 152 -48.74 -8.64 -35.70
C PHE A 152 -47.52 -9.56 -35.61
N VAL A 153 -46.36 -8.95 -35.32
CA VAL A 153 -45.10 -9.59 -34.91
C VAL A 153 -44.69 -8.98 -33.59
N SER A 154 -44.31 -9.81 -32.62
CA SER A 154 -43.97 -9.36 -31.27
C SER A 154 -42.64 -8.61 -31.25
N GLU A 155 -42.55 -7.56 -30.46
CA GLU A 155 -41.33 -6.77 -30.22
C GLU A 155 -40.15 -7.67 -29.82
N ALA A 156 -40.36 -8.61 -28.88
CA ALA A 156 -39.31 -9.53 -28.44
C ALA A 156 -38.71 -10.35 -29.59
N TYR A 157 -39.55 -10.79 -30.54
CA TYR A 157 -39.08 -11.53 -31.71
C TYR A 157 -38.37 -10.63 -32.71
N LEU A 158 -38.82 -9.38 -32.89
CA LEU A 158 -38.10 -8.40 -33.72
C LEU A 158 -36.71 -8.10 -33.14
N ILE A 159 -36.58 -7.99 -31.82
CA ILE A 159 -35.28 -7.85 -31.14
C ILE A 159 -34.41 -9.08 -31.38
N THR A 160 -34.96 -10.30 -31.32
CA THR A 160 -34.21 -11.52 -31.63
C THR A 160 -33.72 -11.55 -33.07
N LEU A 161 -34.55 -11.14 -34.04
CA LEU A 161 -34.11 -10.95 -35.42
C LEU A 161 -33.04 -9.85 -35.54
N GLY A 162 -33.13 -8.80 -34.73
CA GLY A 162 -32.07 -7.81 -34.54
C GLY A 162 -30.76 -8.42 -34.04
N LYS A 163 -30.82 -9.29 -33.03
CA LYS A 163 -29.64 -10.00 -32.52
C LYS A 163 -29.03 -10.90 -33.59
N PHE A 164 -29.82 -11.51 -34.48
CA PHE A 164 -29.31 -12.27 -35.63
C PHE A 164 -28.50 -11.41 -36.59
N ILE A 165 -29.00 -10.22 -36.96
CA ILE A 165 -28.22 -9.33 -37.84
C ILE A 165 -26.91 -8.92 -37.18
N ASN A 166 -26.91 -8.63 -35.86
CA ASN A 166 -25.68 -8.35 -35.13
C ASN A 166 -24.75 -9.59 -35.06
N MET A 167 -25.28 -10.79 -34.86
CA MET A 167 -24.50 -12.04 -34.85
C MET A 167 -23.76 -12.21 -36.18
N PHE A 168 -24.43 -11.98 -37.32
CA PHE A 168 -23.76 -12.03 -38.63
C PHE A 168 -22.64 -10.99 -38.74
N ALA A 169 -22.85 -9.76 -38.28
CA ALA A 169 -21.81 -8.74 -38.27
C ALA A 169 -20.60 -9.13 -37.40
N VAL A 170 -20.85 -9.64 -36.18
CA VAL A 170 -19.80 -10.11 -35.27
C VAL A 170 -18.99 -11.23 -35.92
N LEU A 171 -19.66 -12.26 -36.45
CA LEU A 171 -18.98 -13.41 -37.03
C LEU A 171 -18.18 -13.04 -38.28
N ASP A 172 -18.70 -12.15 -39.14
CA ASP A 172 -18.01 -11.74 -40.36
C ASP A 172 -16.78 -10.88 -40.03
N GLU A 173 -16.88 -9.94 -39.09
CA GLU A 173 -15.74 -9.10 -38.70
C GLU A 173 -14.66 -9.90 -37.95
N LEU A 174 -15.04 -10.82 -37.06
CA LEU A 174 -14.09 -11.75 -36.43
C LEU A 174 -13.41 -12.65 -37.47
N LYS A 175 -14.15 -13.15 -38.46
CA LYS A 175 -13.58 -13.93 -39.57
C LYS A 175 -12.64 -13.06 -40.44
N ASN A 176 -13.02 -11.83 -40.71
CA ASN A 176 -12.26 -10.90 -41.53
C ASN A 176 -10.90 -10.57 -40.91
N MET A 177 -10.85 -10.37 -39.59
CA MET A 177 -9.62 -10.01 -38.91
C MET A 177 -8.68 -11.20 -38.67
N LYS A 178 -9.22 -12.43 -38.51
CA LYS A 178 -8.43 -13.63 -38.18
C LYS A 178 -7.70 -14.23 -39.39
N CYS A 179 -6.59 -13.62 -39.77
CA CYS A 179 -5.62 -14.21 -40.70
C CYS A 179 -5.10 -15.57 -40.22
N SER A 180 -4.96 -15.74 -38.90
CA SER A 180 -4.57 -16.99 -38.24
C SER A 180 -5.42 -18.19 -38.70
N VAL A 181 -6.75 -18.04 -38.74
CA VAL A 181 -7.69 -19.09 -39.18
C VAL A 181 -7.42 -19.52 -40.63
N LYS A 182 -7.27 -18.55 -41.53
CA LYS A 182 -6.99 -18.80 -42.95
C LYS A 182 -5.64 -19.50 -43.15
N ASN A 183 -4.62 -19.07 -42.41
CA ASN A 183 -3.27 -19.59 -42.52
C ASN A 183 -3.16 -21.02 -41.97
N ASP A 184 -3.81 -21.31 -40.85
CA ASP A 184 -3.82 -22.63 -40.24
C ASP A 184 -4.52 -23.65 -41.16
N HIS A 185 -5.70 -23.32 -41.71
CA HIS A 185 -6.34 -24.20 -42.71
C HIS A 185 -5.46 -24.42 -43.95
N SER A 186 -4.74 -23.38 -44.41
CA SER A 186 -3.83 -23.50 -45.55
C SER A 186 -2.62 -24.41 -45.24
N ALA A 187 -2.10 -24.36 -44.01
CA ALA A 187 -1.03 -25.25 -43.55
C ALA A 187 -1.51 -26.71 -43.48
N TYR A 188 -2.69 -26.94 -42.91
CA TYR A 188 -3.34 -28.25 -42.90
C TYR A 188 -3.54 -28.81 -44.32
N LYS A 189 -4.15 -28.02 -45.21
CA LYS A 189 -4.43 -28.44 -46.59
C LYS A 189 -3.16 -28.86 -47.32
N ARG A 190 -2.06 -28.12 -47.15
CA ARG A 190 -0.75 -28.44 -47.75
C ARG A 190 -0.18 -29.76 -47.22
N ALA A 191 -0.27 -29.97 -45.90
CA ALA A 191 0.21 -31.20 -45.26
C ALA A 191 -0.62 -32.42 -45.66
N ALA A 192 -1.95 -32.31 -45.62
CA ALA A 192 -2.87 -33.39 -45.97
C ALA A 192 -2.78 -33.80 -47.44
N GLN A 193 -2.58 -32.84 -48.35
CA GLN A 193 -2.32 -33.11 -49.77
C GLN A 193 -0.99 -33.85 -49.98
N PHE A 194 0.07 -33.44 -49.28
CA PHE A 194 1.37 -34.10 -49.37
C PHE A 194 1.31 -35.57 -48.89
N LEU A 195 0.60 -35.83 -47.79
CA LEU A 195 0.39 -37.17 -47.24
C LEU A 195 -0.68 -37.99 -47.98
N ARG A 196 -1.34 -37.41 -49.00
CA ARG A 196 -2.40 -38.06 -49.79
C ARG A 196 -3.58 -38.56 -48.93
N LYS A 197 -3.90 -37.84 -47.85
CA LYS A 197 -4.95 -38.21 -46.89
C LYS A 197 -6.37 -37.88 -47.39
N MET A 198 -6.51 -36.93 -48.32
CA MET A 198 -7.79 -36.57 -48.95
C MET A 198 -8.03 -37.43 -50.19
N ALA A 199 -8.70 -38.58 -50.03
CA ALA A 199 -8.94 -39.54 -51.10
C ALA A 199 -10.39 -39.56 -51.61
N ASP A 200 -11.35 -39.13 -50.79
CA ASP A 200 -12.77 -39.14 -51.16
C ASP A 200 -13.19 -37.82 -51.86
N PRO A 201 -14.00 -37.88 -52.93
CA PRO A 201 -14.44 -36.68 -53.67
C PRO A 201 -15.18 -35.65 -52.80
N GLN A 202 -15.91 -36.12 -51.79
CA GLN A 202 -16.68 -35.27 -50.88
C GLN A 202 -15.74 -34.40 -50.02
N SER A 203 -14.75 -35.00 -49.35
CA SER A 203 -13.76 -34.28 -48.54
C SER A 203 -12.95 -33.28 -49.36
N ILE A 204 -12.61 -33.61 -50.60
CA ILE A 204 -11.92 -32.68 -51.51
C ILE A 204 -12.81 -31.45 -51.80
N GLN A 205 -14.09 -31.66 -52.10
CA GLN A 205 -15.03 -30.57 -52.35
C GLN A 205 -15.27 -29.73 -51.09
N GLU A 206 -15.39 -30.35 -49.92
CA GLU A 206 -15.54 -29.64 -48.64
C GLU A 206 -14.32 -28.78 -48.33
N SER A 207 -13.10 -29.32 -48.47
CA SER A 207 -11.86 -28.54 -48.32
C SER A 207 -11.79 -27.37 -49.29
N GLN A 208 -12.27 -27.53 -50.52
CA GLN A 208 -12.31 -26.45 -51.49
C GLN A 208 -13.32 -25.36 -51.11
N ASN A 209 -14.51 -25.74 -50.65
CA ASN A 209 -15.52 -24.79 -50.16
C ASN A 209 -14.98 -23.98 -48.97
N LEU A 210 -14.32 -24.63 -48.01
CA LEU A 210 -13.73 -23.95 -46.86
C LEU A 210 -12.63 -22.97 -47.28
N SER A 211 -11.75 -23.36 -48.22
CA SER A 211 -10.75 -22.44 -48.78
C SER A 211 -11.39 -21.19 -49.38
N MET A 212 -12.46 -21.34 -50.17
CA MET A 212 -13.17 -20.21 -50.77
C MET A 212 -13.85 -19.34 -49.71
N PHE A 213 -14.46 -19.94 -48.69
CA PHE A 213 -15.10 -19.21 -47.59
C PHE A 213 -14.09 -18.35 -46.82
N LEU A 214 -12.96 -18.92 -46.41
CA LEU A 214 -11.93 -18.22 -45.65
C LEU A 214 -11.16 -17.18 -46.49
N ALA A 215 -11.07 -17.34 -47.81
CA ALA A 215 -10.40 -16.40 -48.68
C ALA A 215 -11.21 -15.14 -48.99
N ASN A 216 -12.55 -15.22 -49.01
CA ASN A 216 -13.41 -14.10 -49.34
C ASN A 216 -13.67 -13.20 -48.12
N HIS A 217 -13.34 -11.92 -48.24
CA HIS A 217 -13.64 -10.91 -47.24
C HIS A 217 -15.12 -10.52 -47.29
N ASN A 218 -15.73 -10.23 -46.13
CA ASN A 218 -17.16 -9.92 -45.99
C ASN A 218 -18.12 -11.01 -46.52
N LYS A 219 -17.71 -12.28 -46.45
CA LYS A 219 -18.44 -13.36 -47.13
C LYS A 219 -19.81 -13.60 -46.51
N ILE A 220 -19.93 -13.52 -45.18
CA ILE A 220 -21.21 -13.74 -44.48
C ILE A 220 -22.16 -12.59 -44.82
N THR A 221 -21.69 -11.35 -44.76
CA THR A 221 -22.48 -10.15 -45.11
C THR A 221 -22.95 -10.18 -46.56
N GLN A 222 -22.07 -10.51 -47.51
CA GLN A 222 -22.43 -10.60 -48.93
C GLN A 222 -23.49 -11.69 -49.18
N SER A 223 -23.33 -12.86 -48.56
CA SER A 223 -24.30 -13.95 -48.69
C SER A 223 -25.65 -13.59 -48.06
N LEU A 224 -25.65 -12.86 -46.94
CA LEU A 224 -26.86 -12.34 -46.32
C LEU A 224 -27.57 -11.32 -47.23
N GLN A 225 -26.85 -10.33 -47.76
CA GLN A 225 -27.41 -9.34 -48.70
C GLN A 225 -28.02 -10.00 -49.94
N GLN A 226 -27.31 -10.93 -50.56
CA GLN A 226 -27.80 -11.65 -51.74
C GLN A 226 -29.11 -12.40 -51.47
N GLN A 227 -29.20 -13.10 -50.33
CA GLN A 227 -30.42 -13.85 -49.99
C GLN A 227 -31.58 -12.95 -49.56
N LEU A 228 -31.30 -11.80 -48.95
CA LEU A 228 -32.30 -10.81 -48.56
C LEU A 228 -32.87 -10.05 -49.75
N GLU A 229 -32.03 -9.55 -50.67
CA GLU A 229 -32.48 -8.75 -51.82
C GLU A 229 -33.39 -9.52 -52.79
N VAL A 230 -33.32 -10.86 -52.78
CA VAL A 230 -34.24 -11.74 -53.54
C VAL A 230 -35.64 -11.80 -52.92
N ILE A 231 -35.79 -11.42 -51.65
CA ILE A 231 -37.07 -11.43 -50.94
C ILE A 231 -37.76 -10.07 -51.13
N SER A 232 -38.89 -10.06 -51.84
CA SER A 232 -39.67 -8.83 -52.03
C SER A 232 -40.13 -8.25 -50.69
N GLY A 233 -39.77 -6.99 -50.44
CA GLY A 233 -40.14 -6.25 -49.23
C GLY A 233 -39.30 -6.58 -48.00
N TYR A 234 -38.15 -7.27 -48.11
CA TYR A 234 -37.32 -7.56 -46.93
C TYR A 234 -36.99 -6.31 -46.11
N GLU A 235 -36.80 -5.16 -46.78
CA GLU A 235 -36.47 -3.87 -46.21
C GLU A 235 -37.55 -3.34 -45.26
N GLU A 236 -38.81 -3.73 -45.46
CA GLU A 236 -39.91 -3.34 -44.57
C GLU A 236 -39.81 -4.06 -43.21
N LEU A 237 -39.35 -5.33 -43.19
CA LEU A 237 -39.15 -6.03 -41.92
C LEU A 237 -37.94 -5.46 -41.18
N LEU A 238 -36.85 -5.20 -41.91
CA LEU A 238 -35.67 -4.57 -41.32
C LEU A 238 -35.98 -3.17 -40.79
N ALA A 239 -36.81 -2.39 -41.50
CA ALA A 239 -37.29 -1.10 -41.02
C ALA A 239 -38.12 -1.22 -39.73
N ASP A 240 -38.86 -2.31 -39.52
CA ASP A 240 -39.56 -2.56 -38.25
C ASP A 240 -38.58 -2.84 -37.10
N ILE A 241 -37.56 -3.66 -37.36
CA ILE A 241 -36.49 -3.95 -36.39
C ILE A 241 -35.75 -2.66 -36.01
N VAL A 242 -35.30 -1.88 -37.00
CA VAL A 242 -34.57 -0.63 -36.77
C VAL A 242 -35.41 0.38 -36.00
N ASN A 243 -36.69 0.55 -36.37
CA ASN A 243 -37.57 1.47 -35.65
C ASN A 243 -37.81 1.04 -34.21
N LEU A 244 -37.93 -0.26 -33.94
CA LEU A 244 -38.04 -0.76 -32.58
C LEU A 244 -36.78 -0.47 -31.77
N CYS A 245 -35.59 -0.69 -32.35
CA CYS A 245 -34.35 -0.35 -31.68
C CYS A 245 -34.25 1.16 -31.39
N VAL A 246 -34.67 2.02 -32.33
CA VAL A 246 -34.72 3.47 -32.14
C VAL A 246 -35.63 3.83 -30.96
N ASP A 247 -36.83 3.24 -30.92
CA ASP A 247 -37.78 3.46 -29.83
C ASP A 247 -37.23 2.98 -28.48
N TYR A 248 -36.64 1.78 -28.44
CA TYR A 248 -36.07 1.22 -27.23
C TYR A 248 -34.89 2.06 -26.71
N TYR A 249 -34.04 2.56 -27.61
CA TYR A 249 -32.91 3.40 -27.21
C TYR A 249 -33.37 4.75 -26.66
N GLU A 250 -34.35 5.38 -27.32
CA GLU A 250 -34.90 6.67 -26.91
C GLU A 250 -35.63 6.59 -25.57
N ASN A 251 -36.42 5.53 -25.37
CA ASN A 251 -37.26 5.35 -24.19
C ASN A 251 -36.58 4.54 -23.06
N ARG A 252 -35.27 4.25 -23.17
CA ARG A 252 -34.50 3.49 -22.17
C ARG A 252 -35.06 2.08 -21.90
N MET A 253 -35.56 1.40 -22.94
CA MET A 253 -36.02 0.01 -22.87
C MET A 253 -34.84 -0.96 -23.01
N TYR A 254 -33.90 -0.87 -22.08
CA TYR A 254 -32.73 -1.71 -21.91
C TYR A 254 -32.23 -1.56 -20.47
N LEU A 255 -31.47 -2.53 -19.95
CA LEU A 255 -30.91 -2.45 -18.61
C LEU A 255 -29.39 -2.57 -18.57
N THR A 256 -28.79 -3.46 -19.36
CA THR A 256 -27.34 -3.69 -19.31
C THR A 256 -26.59 -2.88 -20.39
N PRO A 257 -25.26 -2.64 -20.23
CA PRO A 257 -24.48 -1.95 -21.26
C PRO A 257 -24.51 -2.67 -22.61
N SER A 258 -24.43 -4.00 -22.60
CA SER A 258 -24.44 -4.82 -23.81
C SER A 258 -25.77 -4.73 -24.56
N GLU A 259 -26.91 -4.67 -23.86
CA GLU A 259 -28.23 -4.43 -24.45
C GLU A 259 -28.29 -3.03 -25.09
N LYS A 260 -27.84 -1.99 -24.39
CA LYS A 260 -27.77 -0.62 -24.92
C LYS A 260 -26.97 -0.58 -26.23
N HIS A 261 -25.78 -1.18 -26.23
CA HIS A 261 -24.88 -1.18 -27.39
C HIS A 261 -25.42 -2.05 -28.54
N MET A 262 -26.12 -3.14 -28.23
CA MET A 262 -26.80 -3.98 -29.22
C MET A 262 -27.77 -3.17 -30.07
N LEU A 263 -28.61 -2.32 -29.45
CA LEU A 263 -29.59 -1.50 -30.18
C LEU A 263 -28.91 -0.64 -31.26
N LEU A 264 -27.78 -0.02 -30.93
CA LEU A 264 -27.04 0.84 -31.86
C LEU A 264 -26.37 0.04 -32.99
N LYS A 265 -25.82 -1.14 -32.68
CA LYS A 265 -25.22 -2.04 -33.68
C LYS A 265 -26.29 -2.53 -34.67
N VAL A 266 -27.47 -2.89 -34.17
CA VAL A 266 -28.62 -3.30 -34.99
C VAL A 266 -29.12 -2.16 -35.87
N MET A 267 -29.19 -0.91 -35.36
CA MET A 267 -29.51 0.25 -36.19
C MET A 267 -28.51 0.41 -37.34
N GLY A 268 -27.21 0.36 -37.05
CA GLY A 268 -26.16 0.58 -38.03
C GLY A 268 -26.15 -0.47 -39.13
N PHE A 269 -26.06 -1.74 -38.74
CA PHE A 269 -26.01 -2.83 -39.72
C PHE A 269 -27.37 -3.06 -40.40
N GLY A 270 -28.49 -2.81 -39.71
CA GLY A 270 -29.82 -2.82 -40.30
C GLY A 270 -29.96 -1.80 -41.43
N LEU A 271 -29.52 -0.55 -41.23
CA LEU A 271 -29.49 0.46 -42.29
C LEU A 271 -28.56 0.07 -43.44
N TYR A 272 -27.40 -0.50 -43.14
CA TYR A 272 -26.46 -1.00 -44.15
C TYR A 272 -27.09 -2.10 -45.03
N LEU A 273 -27.82 -3.04 -44.43
CA LEU A 273 -28.51 -4.11 -45.16
C LEU A 273 -29.73 -3.60 -45.96
N MET A 274 -30.38 -2.52 -45.51
CA MET A 274 -31.51 -1.90 -46.21
C MET A 274 -31.10 -0.98 -47.37
N ASP A 275 -29.83 -0.59 -47.45
CA ASP A 275 -29.29 0.31 -48.48
C ASP A 275 -28.49 -0.49 -49.52
N GLY A 276 -29.19 -0.97 -50.55
CA GLY A 276 -28.64 -1.92 -51.54
C GLY A 276 -29.17 -1.69 -52.95
N SER A 277 -29.16 -2.75 -53.77
CA SER A 277 -29.57 -2.65 -55.18
C SER A 277 -31.09 -2.51 -55.36
N VAL A 278 -31.86 -3.06 -54.42
CA VAL A 278 -33.34 -3.10 -54.47
C VAL A 278 -34.00 -2.03 -53.59
N SER A 279 -33.36 -1.65 -52.48
CA SER A 279 -33.89 -0.73 -51.47
C SER A 279 -32.94 0.44 -51.24
N ASN A 280 -33.49 1.60 -50.83
CA ASN A 280 -32.74 2.81 -50.57
C ASN A 280 -33.26 3.51 -49.30
N ILE A 281 -32.40 3.65 -48.30
CA ILE A 281 -32.79 4.16 -46.98
C ILE A 281 -33.24 5.62 -47.01
N TYR A 282 -32.69 6.44 -47.91
CA TYR A 282 -33.05 7.85 -48.04
C TYR A 282 -34.45 8.03 -48.64
N LYS A 283 -34.87 7.13 -49.53
CA LYS A 283 -36.25 7.06 -50.03
C LYS A 283 -37.23 6.57 -48.97
N LEU A 284 -36.81 5.61 -48.12
CA LEU A 284 -37.62 5.16 -46.98
C LEU A 284 -37.80 6.28 -45.95
N ASP A 285 -36.75 7.04 -45.66
CA ASP A 285 -36.80 8.23 -44.79
C ASP A 285 -37.69 9.34 -45.37
N ALA A 286 -37.62 9.59 -46.67
CA ALA A 286 -38.53 10.54 -47.34
C ALA A 286 -40.01 10.15 -47.21
N LYS A 287 -40.29 8.83 -47.15
CA LYS A 287 -41.63 8.28 -46.85
C LYS A 287 -41.96 8.24 -45.35
N LYS A 288 -41.07 8.75 -44.50
CA LYS A 288 -41.13 8.67 -43.03
C LYS A 288 -41.24 7.23 -42.50
N ARG A 289 -40.71 6.26 -43.25
CA ARG A 289 -40.76 4.85 -42.88
C ARG A 289 -39.73 4.49 -41.82
N ILE A 290 -38.61 5.21 -41.84
CA ILE A 290 -37.54 5.23 -40.84
C ILE A 290 -37.20 6.70 -40.54
N ASN A 291 -36.45 6.95 -39.46
CA ASN A 291 -36.01 8.29 -39.08
C ASN A 291 -34.49 8.33 -38.98
N LEU A 292 -33.84 8.70 -40.09
CA LEU A 292 -32.39 8.76 -40.16
C LEU A 292 -31.81 9.84 -39.24
N SER A 293 -32.54 10.94 -39.01
CA SER A 293 -32.09 12.03 -38.14
C SER A 293 -31.95 11.61 -36.67
N LYS A 294 -32.82 10.73 -36.16
CA LYS A 294 -32.67 10.17 -34.80
C LYS A 294 -31.41 9.31 -34.70
N ILE A 295 -31.20 8.43 -35.68
CA ILE A 295 -30.05 7.51 -35.71
C ILE A 295 -28.74 8.31 -35.82
N ASP A 296 -28.69 9.33 -36.69
CA ASP A 296 -27.54 10.25 -36.80
C ASP A 296 -27.21 10.92 -35.46
N LYS A 297 -28.23 11.42 -34.74
CA LYS A 297 -28.06 12.01 -33.41
C LYS A 297 -27.46 11.00 -32.42
N TYR A 298 -27.98 9.78 -32.38
CA TYR A 298 -27.49 8.76 -31.45
C TYR A 298 -26.04 8.36 -31.76
N PHE A 299 -25.71 8.16 -33.05
CA PHE A 299 -24.36 7.83 -33.49
C PHE A 299 -23.38 8.99 -33.28
N LYS A 300 -23.85 10.23 -33.31
CA LYS A 300 -23.02 11.38 -32.98
C LYS A 300 -22.71 11.47 -31.48
N GLN A 301 -23.70 11.13 -30.64
CA GLN A 301 -23.55 11.14 -29.19
C GLN A 301 -22.62 10.02 -28.73
N LEU A 302 -22.89 8.79 -29.17
CA LEU A 302 -22.09 7.59 -28.93
C LEU A 302 -21.67 7.00 -30.29
N GLN A 303 -20.40 7.19 -30.62
CA GLN A 303 -19.79 6.89 -31.93
C GLN A 303 -19.20 5.48 -31.99
N VAL A 304 -18.67 4.98 -30.87
CA VAL A 304 -17.91 3.73 -30.81
C VAL A 304 -18.46 2.87 -29.68
N VAL A 305 -18.68 1.59 -29.96
CA VAL A 305 -19.12 0.60 -28.98
C VAL A 305 -18.37 -0.72 -29.17
N PRO A 306 -18.30 -1.58 -28.14
CA PRO A 306 -17.76 -2.94 -28.28
C PRO A 306 -18.53 -3.76 -29.32
N LEU A 307 -17.80 -4.34 -30.28
CA LEU A 307 -18.34 -5.34 -31.18
C LEU A 307 -18.19 -6.73 -30.55
N PHE A 308 -16.95 -7.12 -30.24
CA PHE A 308 -16.60 -8.36 -29.53
C PHE A 308 -15.18 -8.27 -28.95
N GLY A 309 -15.01 -8.52 -27.65
CA GLY A 309 -13.70 -8.38 -26.99
C GLY A 309 -13.13 -6.96 -27.12
N ASP A 310 -11.84 -6.85 -27.44
CA ASP A 310 -11.17 -5.60 -27.79
C ASP A 310 -11.45 -5.10 -29.21
N MET A 311 -12.16 -5.88 -30.04
CA MET A 311 -12.61 -5.42 -31.35
C MET A 311 -13.82 -4.49 -31.18
N GLN A 312 -13.63 -3.23 -31.55
CA GLN A 312 -14.65 -2.19 -31.47
C GLN A 312 -15.32 -1.95 -32.83
N ILE A 313 -16.49 -1.33 -32.84
CA ILE A 313 -17.15 -0.87 -34.06
C ILE A 313 -17.40 0.64 -34.01
N GLU A 314 -16.90 1.37 -34.99
CA GLU A 314 -17.29 2.75 -35.26
C GLU A 314 -18.67 2.71 -35.97
N LEU A 315 -19.72 3.14 -35.28
CA LEU A 315 -21.11 3.03 -35.77
C LEU A 315 -21.33 3.78 -37.08
N ALA A 316 -20.63 4.90 -37.27
CA ALA A 316 -20.66 5.68 -38.51
C ALA A 316 -20.05 4.94 -39.70
N ARG A 317 -19.27 3.87 -39.50
CA ARG A 317 -18.71 3.04 -40.58
C ARG A 317 -19.83 2.44 -41.43
N TYR A 318 -20.88 1.89 -40.81
CA TYR A 318 -22.02 1.32 -41.54
C TYR A 318 -22.68 2.33 -42.48
N ILE A 319 -22.73 3.60 -42.08
CA ILE A 319 -23.25 4.69 -42.89
C ILE A 319 -22.28 5.03 -44.02
N LYS A 320 -20.98 5.23 -43.70
CA LYS A 320 -19.95 5.59 -44.68
C LYS A 320 -19.77 4.55 -45.78
N THR A 321 -20.07 3.28 -45.51
CA THR A 321 -19.94 2.17 -46.47
C THR A 321 -21.27 1.75 -47.12
N SER A 322 -22.38 2.44 -46.85
CA SER A 322 -23.68 2.12 -47.46
C SER A 322 -23.70 2.47 -48.95
N ALA A 323 -24.53 1.78 -49.74
CA ALA A 323 -24.49 1.86 -51.20
C ALA A 323 -24.73 3.28 -51.76
N HIS A 324 -25.55 4.09 -51.10
CA HIS A 324 -25.93 5.44 -51.56
C HIS A 324 -25.42 6.56 -50.64
N TYR A 325 -24.35 6.33 -49.88
CA TYR A 325 -23.81 7.33 -48.95
C TYR A 325 -23.22 8.55 -49.65
N GLU A 326 -22.45 8.34 -50.73
CA GLU A 326 -21.70 9.40 -51.41
C GLU A 326 -22.61 10.52 -51.92
N GLU A 327 -23.78 10.18 -52.47
CA GLU A 327 -24.77 11.15 -52.94
C GLU A 327 -25.52 11.86 -51.80
N ASN A 328 -25.46 11.33 -50.58
CA ASN A 328 -26.26 11.75 -49.43
C ASN A 328 -25.43 12.18 -48.22
N LYS A 329 -24.13 12.46 -48.40
CA LYS A 329 -23.21 12.89 -47.33
C LYS A 329 -23.75 14.02 -46.45
N SER A 330 -24.45 14.98 -47.04
CA SER A 330 -25.01 16.15 -46.34
C SER A 330 -26.09 15.80 -45.31
N ARG A 331 -26.62 14.57 -45.31
CA ARG A 331 -27.64 14.11 -44.37
C ARG A 331 -27.06 13.71 -43.00
N TRP A 332 -25.75 13.53 -42.90
CA TRP A 332 -25.10 12.90 -41.74
C TRP A 332 -24.15 13.86 -41.04
N THR A 333 -24.30 13.98 -39.72
CA THR A 333 -23.40 14.75 -38.85
C THR A 333 -22.50 13.84 -38.01
N CYS A 334 -22.88 12.57 -37.82
CA CYS A 334 -22.10 11.58 -37.08
C CYS A 334 -20.83 11.13 -37.80
N THR A 335 -20.71 11.40 -39.10
CA THR A 335 -19.54 11.02 -39.92
C THR A 335 -18.34 11.97 -39.75
N SER A 336 -18.56 13.13 -39.13
CA SER A 336 -17.53 14.09 -38.76
C SER A 336 -17.14 13.91 -37.30
N SER A 337 -15.93 13.40 -37.05
CA SER A 337 -15.43 13.06 -35.71
C SER A 337 -15.02 14.31 -34.92
N SER A 338 -15.96 14.92 -34.22
CA SER A 338 -15.67 15.86 -33.13
C SER A 338 -15.81 15.14 -31.78
N SER A 339 -14.92 15.42 -30.83
CA SER A 339 -14.93 14.81 -29.50
C SER A 339 -16.25 15.10 -28.78
N SER A 340 -17.04 14.07 -28.52
CA SER A 340 -18.29 14.16 -27.74
C SER A 340 -17.97 14.32 -26.25
N PRO A 341 -18.75 15.14 -25.48
CA PRO A 341 -18.64 15.20 -24.03
C PRO A 341 -18.81 13.83 -23.36
N GLN A 342 -19.47 12.88 -24.03
CA GLN A 342 -19.64 11.51 -23.54
C GLN A 342 -18.30 10.80 -23.28
N TYR A 343 -17.22 11.19 -23.95
CA TYR A 343 -15.89 10.58 -23.76
C TYR A 343 -14.99 11.37 -22.79
N ASN A 344 -15.44 12.53 -22.31
CA ASN A 344 -14.73 13.29 -21.30
C ASN A 344 -15.15 12.81 -19.90
N ILE A 345 -14.48 11.77 -19.41
CA ILE A 345 -14.81 11.16 -18.11
C ILE A 345 -14.71 12.17 -16.96
N CYS A 346 -13.77 13.12 -17.03
CA CYS A 346 -13.55 14.12 -15.98
C CYS A 346 -14.74 15.05 -15.80
N GLU A 347 -15.41 15.48 -16.88
CA GLU A 347 -16.64 16.27 -16.79
C GLU A 347 -17.81 15.47 -16.21
N GLN A 348 -17.85 14.15 -16.46
CA GLN A 348 -18.91 13.27 -15.98
C GLN A 348 -18.76 12.92 -14.49
N MET A 349 -17.55 13.01 -13.93
CA MET A 349 -17.27 12.61 -12.54
C MET A 349 -18.15 13.32 -11.51
N ILE A 350 -18.51 14.58 -11.74
CA ILE A 350 -19.34 15.36 -10.80
C ILE A 350 -20.69 14.67 -10.63
N GLN A 351 -21.37 14.38 -11.74
CA GLN A 351 -22.69 13.74 -11.72
C GLN A 351 -22.61 12.33 -11.14
N ILE A 352 -21.60 11.55 -11.53
CA ILE A 352 -21.41 10.19 -11.02
C ILE A 352 -21.26 10.19 -9.49
N ARG A 353 -20.43 11.08 -8.94
CA ARG A 353 -20.21 11.20 -7.49
C ARG A 353 -21.48 11.64 -6.75
N GLU A 354 -22.25 12.57 -7.32
CA GLU A 354 -23.52 13.01 -6.74
C GLU A 354 -24.56 11.89 -6.69
N ASP A 355 -24.69 11.13 -7.77
CA ASP A 355 -25.64 10.02 -7.84
C ASP A 355 -25.22 8.86 -6.94
N HIS A 356 -23.92 8.56 -6.86
CA HIS A 356 -23.36 7.59 -5.92
C HIS A 356 -23.70 7.96 -4.47
N MET A 357 -23.44 9.21 -4.08
CA MET A 357 -23.74 9.71 -2.73
C MET A 357 -25.25 9.61 -2.44
N ARG A 358 -26.10 10.09 -3.36
CA ARG A 358 -27.55 10.11 -3.17
C ARG A 358 -28.12 8.70 -3.04
N PHE A 359 -27.76 7.79 -3.94
CA PHE A 359 -28.30 6.44 -3.98
C PHE A 359 -27.82 5.58 -2.82
N ILE A 360 -26.52 5.57 -2.51
CA ILE A 360 -26.00 4.77 -1.40
C ILE A 360 -26.56 5.26 -0.06
N SER A 361 -26.71 6.57 0.12
CA SER A 361 -27.33 7.12 1.34
C SER A 361 -28.76 6.63 1.52
N GLU A 362 -29.53 6.52 0.43
CA GLU A 362 -30.89 5.97 0.48
C GLU A 362 -30.86 4.45 0.73
N LEU A 363 -30.07 3.70 -0.03
CA LEU A 363 -29.94 2.24 0.09
C LEU A 363 -29.52 1.81 1.50
N ALA A 364 -28.55 2.50 2.10
CA ALA A 364 -28.05 2.20 3.44
C ALA A 364 -29.14 2.32 4.52
N ARG A 365 -30.10 3.23 4.36
CA ARG A 365 -31.22 3.37 5.31
C ARG A 365 -32.11 2.13 5.31
N TYR A 366 -32.38 1.57 4.14
CA TYR A 366 -33.17 0.33 4.03
C TYR A 366 -32.36 -0.86 4.55
N SER A 367 -31.09 -1.00 4.17
CA SER A 367 -30.21 -2.06 4.70
C SER A 367 -30.17 -2.06 6.23
N ASN A 368 -29.95 -0.90 6.86
CA ASN A 368 -29.91 -0.81 8.32
C ASN A 368 -31.27 -1.14 8.93
N SER A 369 -32.38 -0.70 8.33
CA SER A 369 -33.71 -1.04 8.83
C SER A 369 -34.01 -2.54 8.74
N GLU A 370 -33.55 -3.23 7.69
CA GLU A 370 -33.72 -4.68 7.54
C GLU A 370 -32.91 -5.45 8.57
N VAL A 371 -31.65 -5.04 8.81
CA VAL A 371 -30.80 -5.66 9.84
C VAL A 371 -31.40 -5.45 11.23
N VAL A 372 -31.95 -4.27 11.51
CA VAL A 372 -32.57 -3.93 12.80
C VAL A 372 -33.96 -4.56 12.98
N THR A 373 -34.69 -4.91 11.92
CA THR A 373 -36.03 -5.50 12.05
C THR A 373 -36.06 -7.01 11.82
N GLY A 374 -35.06 -7.57 11.13
CA GLY A 374 -34.99 -8.97 10.73
C GLY A 374 -34.63 -9.96 11.85
N SER A 375 -34.07 -9.51 12.98
CA SER A 375 -33.68 -10.40 14.08
C SER A 375 -34.77 -10.62 15.15
N GLY A 376 -35.84 -9.83 15.17
CA GLY A 376 -36.78 -9.83 16.32
C GLY A 376 -38.27 -9.98 16.04
N ARG A 377 -38.74 -9.82 14.79
CA ARG A 377 -40.19 -9.94 14.48
C ARG A 377 -40.45 -11.05 13.49
N GLN A 378 -40.65 -12.25 14.02
CA GLN A 378 -41.47 -13.25 13.35
C GLN A 378 -42.86 -12.61 13.06
N GLU A 379 -43.26 -12.60 11.78
CA GLU A 379 -44.64 -12.46 11.27
C GLU A 379 -45.24 -11.09 10.85
N ALA A 380 -44.56 -9.94 10.96
CA ALA A 380 -45.11 -8.71 10.36
C ALA A 380 -44.78 -8.62 8.85
N GLN A 381 -45.62 -9.22 8.00
CA GLN A 381 -45.51 -9.11 6.54
C GLN A 381 -45.55 -7.62 6.12
N LYS A 382 -44.60 -7.16 5.31
CA LYS A 382 -44.54 -5.77 4.85
C LYS A 382 -45.71 -5.44 3.93
N THR A 383 -46.00 -4.16 3.82
CA THR A 383 -47.02 -3.63 2.90
C THR A 383 -46.54 -3.67 1.45
N ASP A 384 -47.49 -3.66 0.50
CA ASP A 384 -47.19 -3.61 -0.93
C ASP A 384 -46.36 -2.37 -1.32
N ALA A 385 -46.54 -1.24 -0.63
CA ALA A 385 -45.79 -0.02 -0.88
C ALA A 385 -44.31 -0.14 -0.47
N GLU A 386 -44.04 -0.80 0.66
CA GLU A 386 -42.68 -1.05 1.13
C GLU A 386 -41.95 -2.03 0.21
N TYR A 387 -42.61 -3.11 -0.21
CA TYR A 387 -42.04 -4.04 -1.20
C TYR A 387 -41.81 -3.34 -2.54
N ARG A 388 -42.76 -2.51 -2.99
CA ARG A 388 -42.60 -1.75 -4.22
C ARG A 388 -41.41 -0.80 -4.16
N LYS A 389 -41.16 -0.15 -3.02
CA LYS A 389 -40.01 0.74 -2.87
C LYS A 389 -38.68 -0.01 -2.95
N LEU A 390 -38.58 -1.22 -2.38
CA LEU A 390 -37.41 -2.08 -2.52
C LEU A 390 -37.22 -2.56 -3.97
N PHE A 391 -38.31 -2.88 -4.67
CA PHE A 391 -38.29 -3.17 -6.11
C PHE A 391 -37.74 -1.98 -6.92
N ASP A 392 -38.20 -0.76 -6.61
CA ASP A 392 -37.74 0.46 -7.31
C ASP A 392 -36.25 0.73 -7.03
N LEU A 393 -35.78 0.52 -5.80
CA LEU A 393 -34.36 0.65 -5.44
C LEU A 393 -33.49 -0.39 -6.15
N ALA A 394 -33.94 -1.64 -6.26
CA ALA A 394 -33.23 -2.68 -6.99
C ALA A 394 -33.03 -2.29 -8.46
N LEU A 395 -34.10 -1.85 -9.12
CA LEU A 395 -34.05 -1.40 -10.51
C LEU A 395 -33.15 -0.16 -10.68
N GLN A 396 -33.31 0.85 -9.81
CA GLN A 396 -32.52 2.06 -9.86
C GLN A 396 -31.02 1.79 -9.66
N GLY A 397 -30.67 0.91 -8.72
CA GLY A 397 -29.27 0.52 -8.49
C GLY A 397 -28.65 -0.18 -9.70
N LEU A 398 -29.38 -1.11 -10.33
CA LEU A 398 -28.93 -1.79 -11.56
C LEU A 398 -28.76 -0.80 -12.72
N GLN A 399 -29.70 0.14 -12.89
CA GLN A 399 -29.60 1.18 -13.91
C GLN A 399 -28.41 2.11 -13.68
N LEU A 400 -28.12 2.46 -12.43
CA LEU A 400 -27.01 3.33 -12.07
C LEU A 400 -25.66 2.63 -12.33
N LEU A 401 -25.53 1.38 -11.88
CA LEU A 401 -24.37 0.53 -12.16
C LEU A 401 -24.14 0.36 -13.67
N SER A 402 -25.21 0.09 -14.43
CA SER A 402 -25.10 -0.01 -15.89
C SER A 402 -24.66 1.30 -16.53
N GLN A 403 -25.10 2.45 -16.04
CA GLN A 403 -24.67 3.74 -16.60
C GLN A 403 -23.17 3.96 -16.39
N TRP A 404 -22.67 3.66 -15.19
CA TRP A 404 -21.26 3.82 -14.85
C TRP A 404 -20.37 2.84 -15.63
N SER A 405 -20.73 1.55 -15.65
CA SER A 405 -19.98 0.54 -16.44
C SER A 405 -19.99 0.90 -17.93
N ALA A 406 -21.13 1.36 -18.46
CA ALA A 406 -21.20 1.84 -19.83
C ALA A 406 -20.26 3.02 -20.07
N HIS A 407 -20.16 4.00 -19.17
CA HIS A 407 -19.20 5.11 -19.32
C HIS A 407 -17.74 4.64 -19.36
N VAL A 408 -17.34 3.73 -18.46
CA VAL A 408 -15.97 3.17 -18.46
C VAL A 408 -15.70 2.47 -19.79
N MET A 409 -16.60 1.58 -20.23
CA MET A 409 -16.41 0.81 -21.46
C MET A 409 -16.46 1.70 -22.71
N GLU A 410 -17.33 2.71 -22.76
CA GLU A 410 -17.46 3.61 -23.91
C GLU A 410 -16.24 4.51 -24.09
N VAL A 411 -15.67 5.02 -22.98
CA VAL A 411 -14.39 5.76 -23.01
C VAL A 411 -13.27 4.85 -23.51
N TYR A 412 -13.16 3.65 -22.94
CA TYR A 412 -12.17 2.66 -23.36
C TYR A 412 -12.29 2.30 -24.85
N SER A 413 -13.50 1.98 -25.32
CA SER A 413 -13.80 1.67 -26.72
C SER A 413 -13.40 2.80 -27.66
N TRP A 414 -13.71 4.05 -27.30
CA TRP A 414 -13.35 5.21 -28.12
C TRP A 414 -11.84 5.40 -28.21
N LYS A 415 -11.12 5.21 -27.10
CA LYS A 415 -9.65 5.32 -27.05
C LYS A 415 -8.97 4.21 -27.85
N LEU A 416 -9.53 2.99 -27.90
CA LEU A 416 -8.97 1.90 -28.70
C LEU A 416 -8.96 2.21 -30.21
N VAL A 417 -9.99 2.88 -30.73
CA VAL A 417 -10.06 3.22 -32.17
C VAL A 417 -9.45 4.59 -32.50
N HIS A 418 -9.15 5.40 -31.49
CA HIS A 418 -8.44 6.69 -31.64
C HIS A 418 -7.12 6.67 -30.86
N PRO A 419 -6.13 5.85 -31.27
CA PRO A 419 -4.83 5.83 -30.62
C PRO A 419 -4.16 7.21 -30.73
N THR A 420 -3.54 7.67 -29.63
CA THR A 420 -2.85 8.96 -29.63
C THR A 420 -1.64 8.96 -30.56
N ASP A 421 -1.10 10.14 -30.80
CA ASP A 421 0.16 10.38 -31.49
C ASP A 421 0.96 11.47 -30.76
N LYS A 422 2.14 11.79 -31.29
CA LYS A 422 3.00 12.86 -30.78
C LYS A 422 2.37 14.26 -30.81
N TYR A 423 1.37 14.47 -31.67
CA TYR A 423 0.72 15.78 -31.83
C TYR A 423 -0.29 16.02 -30.71
N SER A 424 -0.95 14.95 -30.28
CA SER A 424 -1.95 14.97 -29.21
C SER A 424 -1.31 14.76 -27.83
N ASN A 425 -0.30 13.88 -27.72
CA ASN A 425 0.46 13.64 -26.50
C ASN A 425 1.97 13.73 -26.78
N LYS A 426 2.63 14.74 -26.20
CA LYS A 426 4.06 14.99 -26.41
C LYS A 426 4.97 13.88 -25.88
N ASP A 427 4.49 13.10 -24.91
CA ASP A 427 5.24 12.00 -24.32
C ASP A 427 5.09 10.70 -25.12
N CYS A 428 4.24 10.68 -26.16
CA CYS A 428 4.03 9.53 -27.03
C CYS A 428 5.10 9.46 -28.13
N PRO A 429 5.94 8.42 -28.17
CA PRO A 429 6.90 8.23 -29.25
C PRO A 429 6.25 7.90 -30.59
N ASP A 430 6.84 8.35 -31.71
CA ASP A 430 6.39 8.02 -33.07
C ASP A 430 6.52 6.52 -33.39
N ASN A 431 7.44 5.82 -32.72
CA ASN A 431 7.68 4.39 -32.89
C ASN A 431 6.86 3.51 -31.92
N ALA A 432 6.03 4.10 -31.06
CA ALA A 432 5.16 3.35 -30.18
C ALA A 432 4.13 2.56 -31.00
N GLU A 433 3.97 1.28 -30.67
CA GLU A 433 3.02 0.43 -31.39
C GLU A 433 1.58 0.83 -31.10
N GLU A 434 0.68 0.49 -32.03
CA GLU A 434 -0.69 1.01 -32.02
C GLU A 434 -1.43 0.72 -30.71
N TYR A 435 -1.29 -0.48 -30.15
CA TYR A 435 -1.95 -0.82 -28.88
C TYR A 435 -1.40 -0.01 -27.70
N GLU A 436 -0.11 0.30 -27.67
CA GLU A 436 0.49 1.15 -26.62
C GLU A 436 -0.04 2.59 -26.73
N ARG A 437 -0.19 3.09 -27.97
CA ARG A 437 -0.79 4.39 -28.25
C ARG A 437 -2.30 4.44 -27.98
N ALA A 438 -2.98 3.30 -28.07
CA ALA A 438 -4.40 3.14 -27.75
C ALA A 438 -4.68 3.06 -26.25
N THR A 439 -3.72 2.54 -25.48
CA THR A 439 -3.83 2.32 -24.02
C THR A 439 -2.92 3.28 -23.25
N ARG A 440 -1.68 2.88 -22.94
CA ARG A 440 -0.73 3.57 -22.07
C ARG A 440 -0.65 5.08 -22.27
N TYR A 441 -0.45 5.53 -23.52
CA TYR A 441 -0.27 6.94 -23.82
C TYR A 441 -1.58 7.71 -24.04
N ASN A 442 -2.71 7.02 -24.11
CA ASN A 442 -4.00 7.64 -24.46
C ASN A 442 -4.77 8.18 -23.26
N TYR A 443 -4.28 7.97 -22.04
CA TYR A 443 -4.90 8.46 -20.80
C TYR A 443 -3.97 9.41 -20.05
N THR A 444 -4.50 10.58 -19.74
CA THR A 444 -3.90 11.55 -18.81
C THR A 444 -3.94 11.02 -17.37
N THR A 445 -3.20 11.67 -16.47
CA THR A 445 -3.22 11.36 -15.02
C THR A 445 -4.65 11.45 -14.46
N GLU A 446 -5.36 12.54 -14.75
CA GLU A 446 -6.72 12.77 -14.28
C GLU A 446 -7.71 11.74 -14.82
N GLU A 447 -7.60 11.36 -16.10
CA GLU A 447 -8.46 10.32 -16.68
C GLU A 447 -8.24 8.96 -16.01
N LYS A 448 -6.99 8.60 -15.69
CA LYS A 448 -6.69 7.35 -14.97
C LYS A 448 -7.29 7.32 -13.57
N PHE A 449 -7.17 8.42 -12.81
CA PHE A 449 -7.80 8.52 -11.49
C PHE A 449 -9.33 8.50 -11.57
N ALA A 450 -9.92 9.24 -12.51
CA ALA A 450 -11.36 9.24 -12.74
C ALA A 450 -11.88 7.83 -13.08
N LEU A 451 -11.19 7.08 -13.95
CA LEU A 451 -11.56 5.69 -14.26
C LEU A 451 -11.53 4.81 -13.01
N VAL A 452 -10.47 4.89 -12.19
CA VAL A 452 -10.37 4.07 -10.97
C VAL A 452 -11.47 4.43 -9.97
N GLU A 453 -11.79 5.72 -9.81
CA GLU A 453 -12.92 6.12 -8.97
C GLU A 453 -14.26 5.52 -9.44
N VAL A 454 -14.54 5.56 -10.75
CA VAL A 454 -15.78 4.98 -11.28
C VAL A 454 -15.80 3.47 -11.10
N ILE A 455 -14.68 2.78 -11.34
CA ILE A 455 -14.54 1.34 -11.12
C ILE A 455 -14.79 0.99 -9.66
N ALA A 456 -14.24 1.75 -8.71
CA ALA A 456 -14.47 1.54 -7.30
C ALA A 456 -15.92 1.82 -6.88
N MET A 457 -16.56 2.86 -7.42
CA MET A 457 -17.98 3.13 -7.18
C MET A 457 -18.87 2.00 -7.72
N ILE A 458 -18.55 1.44 -8.88
CA ILE A 458 -19.24 0.27 -9.46
C ILE A 458 -19.09 -0.93 -8.53
N LYS A 459 -17.86 -1.33 -8.21
CA LYS A 459 -17.58 -2.54 -7.41
C LYS A 459 -18.05 -2.39 -5.97
N GLY A 460 -17.89 -1.22 -5.36
CA GLY A 460 -18.39 -0.91 -4.02
C GLY A 460 -19.93 -1.00 -3.96
N LEU A 461 -20.64 -0.41 -4.93
CA LEU A 461 -22.10 -0.52 -4.98
C LEU A 461 -22.55 -1.95 -5.33
N GLN A 462 -21.83 -2.67 -6.19
CA GLN A 462 -22.09 -4.08 -6.49
C GLN A 462 -22.08 -4.94 -5.22
N VAL A 463 -21.10 -4.74 -4.32
CA VAL A 463 -21.04 -5.41 -3.01
C VAL A 463 -22.30 -5.12 -2.19
N LEU A 464 -22.70 -3.85 -2.09
CA LEU A 464 -23.88 -3.45 -1.30
C LEU A 464 -25.17 -4.03 -1.87
N MET A 465 -25.34 -3.99 -3.19
CA MET A 465 -26.49 -4.57 -3.89
C MET A 465 -26.53 -6.09 -3.73
N GLY A 466 -25.38 -6.77 -3.81
CA GLY A 466 -25.26 -8.20 -3.57
C GLY A 466 -25.60 -8.60 -2.14
N ARG A 467 -25.20 -7.82 -1.13
CA ARG A 467 -25.59 -8.05 0.28
C ARG A 467 -27.10 -7.93 0.50
N MET A 468 -27.76 -7.08 -0.27
CA MET A 468 -29.22 -6.89 -0.23
C MET A 468 -29.98 -7.90 -1.10
N GLU A 469 -29.29 -8.80 -1.81
CA GLU A 469 -29.90 -9.69 -2.80
C GLU A 469 -31.12 -10.43 -2.24
N SER A 470 -31.02 -11.05 -1.06
CA SER A 470 -32.15 -11.81 -0.48
C SER A 470 -33.39 -10.95 -0.24
N VAL A 471 -33.21 -9.73 0.26
CA VAL A 471 -34.30 -8.78 0.53
C VAL A 471 -34.92 -8.32 -0.79
N PHE A 472 -34.10 -7.96 -1.77
CA PHE A 472 -34.56 -7.58 -3.10
C PHE A 472 -35.31 -8.73 -3.77
N ASN A 473 -34.76 -9.93 -3.73
CA ASN A 473 -35.36 -11.14 -4.28
C ASN A 473 -36.79 -11.36 -3.77
N HIS A 474 -37.02 -11.23 -2.47
CA HIS A 474 -38.36 -11.40 -1.90
C HIS A 474 -39.30 -10.25 -2.31
N ALA A 475 -38.84 -9.00 -2.19
CA ALA A 475 -39.62 -7.82 -2.52
C ALA A 475 -40.01 -7.79 -4.01
N ILE A 476 -39.08 -8.09 -4.90
CA ILE A 476 -39.29 -8.12 -6.34
C ILE A 476 -40.36 -9.15 -6.69
N ARG A 477 -40.23 -10.39 -6.18
CA ARG A 477 -41.20 -11.45 -6.45
C ARG A 477 -42.60 -11.07 -5.98
N HIS A 478 -42.71 -10.47 -4.78
CA HIS A 478 -43.98 -9.97 -4.25
C HIS A 478 -44.58 -8.88 -5.13
N THR A 479 -43.81 -7.85 -5.49
CA THR A 479 -44.27 -6.73 -6.32
C THR A 479 -44.68 -7.19 -7.72
N VAL A 480 -43.90 -8.07 -8.36
CA VAL A 480 -44.21 -8.61 -9.68
C VAL A 480 -45.49 -9.44 -9.64
N TYR A 481 -45.65 -10.30 -8.64
CA TYR A 481 -46.87 -11.07 -8.44
C TYR A 481 -48.09 -10.17 -8.24
N ALA A 482 -48.00 -9.24 -7.29
CA ALA A 482 -49.04 -8.26 -6.98
C ALA A 482 -49.50 -7.52 -8.24
N ALA A 483 -48.55 -6.92 -8.97
CA ALA A 483 -48.85 -6.18 -10.20
C ALA A 483 -49.51 -7.07 -11.28
N LEU A 484 -49.02 -8.31 -11.46
CA LEU A 484 -49.58 -9.25 -12.44
C LEU A 484 -51.00 -9.69 -12.08
N GLN A 485 -51.26 -10.00 -10.81
CA GLN A 485 -52.57 -10.44 -10.34
C GLN A 485 -53.57 -9.29 -10.28
N ASP A 486 -53.18 -8.12 -9.79
CA ASP A 486 -54.04 -6.92 -9.80
C ASP A 486 -54.45 -6.55 -11.23
N PHE A 487 -53.49 -6.58 -12.16
CA PHE A 487 -53.77 -6.33 -13.56
C PHE A 487 -54.71 -7.37 -14.18
N SER A 488 -54.41 -8.66 -14.03
CA SER A 488 -55.15 -9.73 -14.71
C SER A 488 -56.52 -10.03 -14.08
N GLN A 489 -56.64 -9.95 -12.75
CA GLN A 489 -57.89 -10.26 -12.04
C GLN A 489 -58.84 -9.05 -11.99
N VAL A 490 -58.31 -7.84 -11.80
CA VAL A 490 -59.10 -6.61 -11.55
C VAL A 490 -59.07 -5.67 -12.76
N THR A 491 -57.90 -5.20 -13.20
CA THR A 491 -57.80 -4.18 -14.27
C THR A 491 -58.39 -4.68 -15.59
N LEU A 492 -58.17 -5.95 -15.95
CA LEU A 492 -58.72 -6.54 -17.17
C LEU A 492 -60.24 -6.78 -17.14
N ARG A 493 -60.94 -6.59 -16.01
CA ARG A 493 -62.40 -6.76 -15.94
C ARG A 493 -63.13 -5.80 -16.86
N GLU A 494 -62.76 -4.52 -16.85
CA GLU A 494 -63.43 -3.49 -17.65
C GLU A 494 -63.26 -3.71 -19.17
N PRO A 495 -62.04 -3.90 -19.72
CA PRO A 495 -61.90 -4.21 -21.15
C PRO A 495 -62.57 -5.54 -21.52
N LEU A 496 -62.59 -6.55 -20.64
CA LEU A 496 -63.32 -7.80 -20.89
C LEU A 496 -64.84 -7.60 -20.92
N ARG A 497 -65.39 -6.84 -19.96
CA ARG A 497 -66.81 -6.46 -19.93
C ARG A 497 -67.22 -5.76 -21.21
N GLN A 498 -66.41 -4.80 -21.66
CA GLN A 498 -66.67 -4.09 -22.90
C GLN A 498 -66.58 -4.99 -24.12
N ALA A 499 -65.61 -5.92 -24.17
CA ALA A 499 -65.48 -6.88 -25.26
C ALA A 499 -66.72 -7.77 -25.36
N ILE A 500 -67.21 -8.29 -24.24
CA ILE A 500 -68.44 -9.11 -24.18
C ILE A 500 -69.65 -8.28 -24.59
N LYS A 501 -69.85 -7.10 -23.97
CA LYS A 501 -70.97 -6.20 -24.25
C LYS A 501 -71.04 -5.77 -25.72
N LYS A 502 -69.90 -5.43 -26.32
CA LYS A 502 -69.78 -4.96 -27.72
C LYS A 502 -69.59 -6.12 -28.71
N LYS A 503 -69.68 -7.39 -28.27
CA LYS A 503 -69.47 -8.62 -29.08
C LYS A 503 -68.14 -8.62 -29.85
N LYS A 504 -67.06 -8.19 -29.20
CA LYS A 504 -65.68 -8.20 -29.72
C LYS A 504 -65.00 -9.52 -29.41
N ASN A 505 -65.44 -10.60 -30.04
CA ASN A 505 -65.03 -11.97 -29.71
C ASN A 505 -63.51 -12.19 -29.74
N VAL A 506 -62.77 -11.54 -30.66
CA VAL A 506 -61.31 -11.66 -30.74
C VAL A 506 -60.61 -11.01 -29.55
N ILE A 507 -61.08 -9.83 -29.11
CA ILE A 507 -60.53 -9.17 -27.92
C ILE A 507 -60.89 -9.98 -26.68
N GLN A 508 -62.13 -10.45 -26.59
CA GLN A 508 -62.58 -11.32 -25.51
C GLN A 508 -61.71 -12.58 -25.40
N SER A 509 -61.40 -13.25 -26.51
CA SER A 509 -60.61 -14.48 -26.49
C SER A 509 -59.17 -14.24 -26.04
N VAL A 510 -58.54 -13.14 -26.47
CA VAL A 510 -57.18 -12.77 -26.01
C VAL A 510 -57.19 -12.41 -24.52
N LEU A 511 -58.13 -11.59 -24.06
CA LEU A 511 -58.24 -11.21 -22.65
C LEU A 511 -58.50 -12.41 -21.74
N GLN A 512 -59.38 -13.33 -22.15
CA GLN A 512 -59.63 -14.57 -21.41
C GLN A 512 -58.41 -15.52 -21.44
N ALA A 513 -57.68 -15.60 -22.56
CA ALA A 513 -56.45 -16.37 -22.63
C ALA A 513 -55.39 -15.85 -21.66
N ILE A 514 -55.23 -14.52 -21.56
CA ILE A 514 -54.36 -13.89 -20.55
C ILE A 514 -54.80 -14.31 -19.14
N ARG A 515 -56.07 -14.11 -18.78
CA ARG A 515 -56.58 -14.46 -17.44
C ARG A 515 -56.35 -15.94 -17.11
N LYS A 516 -56.64 -16.83 -18.05
CA LYS A 516 -56.48 -18.28 -17.86
C LYS A 516 -55.01 -18.72 -17.72
N THR A 517 -54.08 -17.95 -18.28
CA THR A 517 -52.64 -18.26 -18.22
C THR A 517 -52.02 -17.92 -16.85
N VAL A 518 -52.50 -16.85 -16.20
CA VAL A 518 -51.80 -16.29 -15.01
C VAL A 518 -52.66 -16.02 -13.78
N CYS A 519 -53.99 -15.96 -13.87
CA CYS A 519 -54.80 -15.63 -12.69
C CYS A 519 -54.74 -16.76 -11.66
N ASP A 520 -54.16 -16.47 -10.50
CA ASP A 520 -54.21 -17.32 -9.31
C ASP A 520 -55.30 -16.77 -8.37
N TRP A 521 -56.51 -17.30 -8.51
CA TRP A 521 -57.66 -16.86 -7.73
C TRP A 521 -57.54 -17.33 -6.28
N GLU A 522 -57.81 -16.46 -5.32
CA GLU A 522 -57.76 -16.76 -3.88
C GLU A 522 -58.59 -18.02 -3.51
N THR A 523 -59.74 -18.21 -4.16
CA THR A 523 -60.65 -19.34 -3.95
C THR A 523 -60.28 -20.59 -4.78
N GLY A 524 -59.18 -20.55 -5.52
CA GLY A 524 -58.74 -21.56 -6.48
C GLY A 524 -59.54 -21.61 -7.78
N HIS A 525 -60.60 -20.80 -7.93
CA HIS A 525 -61.50 -20.83 -9.09
C HIS A 525 -61.92 -19.41 -9.50
N GLU A 526 -62.14 -19.17 -10.80
CA GLU A 526 -62.60 -17.87 -11.30
C GLU A 526 -63.98 -17.50 -10.72
N PRO A 527 -64.21 -16.24 -10.28
CA PRO A 527 -65.51 -15.80 -9.77
C PRO A 527 -66.55 -15.71 -10.88
N PHE A 528 -67.26 -16.81 -11.14
CA PHE A 528 -68.33 -16.89 -12.15
C PHE A 528 -69.51 -15.95 -11.89
N ASN A 529 -69.62 -15.39 -10.68
CA ASN A 529 -70.61 -14.39 -10.31
C ASN A 529 -70.25 -12.95 -10.74
N ASP A 530 -69.07 -12.73 -11.35
CA ASP A 530 -68.62 -11.42 -11.83
C ASP A 530 -69.58 -10.85 -12.90
N PRO A 531 -70.20 -9.67 -12.68
CA PRO A 531 -71.05 -9.02 -13.69
C PRO A 531 -70.31 -8.68 -15.00
N ALA A 532 -69.00 -8.44 -14.93
CA ALA A 532 -68.17 -8.18 -16.10
C ALA A 532 -68.14 -9.36 -17.07
N LEU A 533 -68.17 -10.60 -16.57
CA LEU A 533 -68.25 -11.83 -17.39
C LEU A 533 -69.60 -11.97 -18.13
N ARG A 534 -70.62 -11.23 -17.73
CA ARG A 534 -71.92 -11.13 -18.43
C ARG A 534 -72.05 -9.86 -19.29
N GLY A 535 -71.02 -9.02 -19.32
CA GLY A 535 -71.04 -7.72 -20.02
C GLY A 535 -71.76 -6.59 -19.27
N GLU A 536 -72.17 -6.84 -18.03
CA GLU A 536 -72.91 -5.92 -17.17
C GLU A 536 -71.96 -5.09 -16.29
N LYS A 537 -72.37 -3.88 -15.93
CA LYS A 537 -71.61 -3.03 -14.99
C LYS A 537 -71.74 -3.56 -13.56
N ASP A 538 -70.77 -3.20 -12.74
CA ASP A 538 -70.81 -3.48 -11.29
C ASP A 538 -72.07 -2.88 -10.65
N PRO A 539 -72.67 -3.56 -9.67
CA PRO A 539 -73.81 -3.03 -8.94
C PRO A 539 -73.41 -1.72 -8.24
N LYS A 540 -74.40 -0.91 -7.84
CA LYS A 540 -74.13 0.35 -7.12
C LYS A 540 -73.36 0.16 -5.81
N SER A 541 -73.40 -1.05 -5.22
CA SER A 541 -72.61 -1.44 -4.05
C SER A 541 -71.14 -1.80 -4.37
N GLY A 542 -70.77 -1.86 -5.66
CA GLY A 542 -69.48 -2.37 -6.11
C GLY A 542 -69.43 -3.91 -6.22
N PHE A 543 -68.44 -4.41 -6.96
CA PHE A 543 -68.04 -5.81 -6.98
C PHE A 543 -66.54 -5.86 -6.69
N ASP A 544 -66.16 -6.48 -5.57
CA ASP A 544 -64.78 -6.53 -5.09
C ASP A 544 -64.20 -7.92 -5.27
N ILE A 545 -62.93 -7.99 -5.64
CA ILE A 545 -62.15 -9.22 -5.78
C ILE A 545 -60.94 -9.09 -4.87
N LYS A 546 -60.86 -9.94 -3.85
CA LYS A 546 -59.67 -10.03 -3.01
C LYS A 546 -58.57 -10.77 -3.76
N VAL A 547 -57.54 -10.04 -4.16
CA VAL A 547 -56.40 -10.59 -4.90
C VAL A 547 -55.34 -11.11 -3.91
N PRO A 548 -54.82 -12.35 -4.07
CA PRO A 548 -53.77 -12.87 -3.21
C PRO A 548 -52.49 -12.03 -3.26
N ARG A 549 -51.64 -12.19 -2.26
CA ARG A 549 -50.24 -11.74 -2.27
C ARG A 549 -49.32 -12.95 -2.08
N ARG A 550 -48.45 -13.23 -3.04
CA ARG A 550 -47.42 -14.29 -2.96
C ARG A 550 -46.05 -13.73 -3.32
N ALA A 551 -45.01 -14.28 -2.71
CA ALA A 551 -43.62 -13.92 -3.00
C ALA A 551 -43.01 -14.81 -4.11
N VAL A 552 -43.70 -14.93 -5.25
CA VAL A 552 -43.21 -15.72 -6.40
C VAL A 552 -43.54 -15.02 -7.73
N GLY A 553 -42.56 -14.91 -8.62
CA GLY A 553 -42.80 -14.36 -9.96
C GLY A 553 -43.50 -15.35 -10.91
N PRO A 554 -44.02 -14.89 -12.06
CA PRO A 554 -44.51 -15.79 -13.12
C PRO A 554 -43.36 -16.60 -13.74
N SER A 555 -43.67 -17.73 -14.37
CA SER A 555 -42.68 -18.41 -15.23
C SER A 555 -42.31 -17.52 -16.44
N SER A 556 -41.15 -17.76 -17.04
CA SER A 556 -40.72 -17.01 -18.24
C SER A 556 -41.74 -17.14 -19.37
N THR A 557 -42.36 -18.31 -19.53
CA THR A 557 -43.46 -18.57 -20.46
C THR A 557 -44.70 -17.77 -20.15
N GLN A 558 -45.16 -17.76 -18.88
CA GLN A 558 -46.32 -16.97 -18.48
C GLN A 558 -46.11 -15.49 -18.80
N LEU A 559 -44.97 -14.93 -18.41
CA LEU A 559 -44.68 -13.53 -18.65
C LEU A 559 -44.57 -13.22 -20.15
N TYR A 560 -43.90 -14.06 -20.93
CA TYR A 560 -43.80 -13.92 -22.38
C TYR A 560 -45.18 -13.95 -23.05
N MET A 561 -46.02 -14.92 -22.70
CA MET A 561 -47.35 -15.09 -23.26
C MET A 561 -48.25 -13.90 -22.93
N VAL A 562 -48.27 -13.46 -21.67
CA VAL A 562 -49.04 -12.28 -21.24
C VAL A 562 -48.59 -11.04 -21.99
N ARG A 563 -47.27 -10.75 -22.00
CA ARG A 563 -46.74 -9.57 -22.68
C ARG A 563 -47.07 -9.60 -24.17
N THR A 564 -46.82 -10.71 -24.86
CA THR A 564 -47.08 -10.87 -26.30
C THR A 564 -48.56 -10.71 -26.65
N MET A 565 -49.46 -11.27 -25.83
CA MET A 565 -50.90 -11.13 -26.03
C MET A 565 -51.36 -9.68 -25.81
N LEU A 566 -50.87 -9.01 -24.75
CA LEU A 566 -51.17 -7.61 -24.47
C LEU A 566 -50.63 -6.69 -25.58
N GLU A 567 -49.41 -6.93 -26.04
CA GLU A 567 -48.79 -6.20 -27.14
C GLU A 567 -49.66 -6.26 -28.39
N SER A 568 -50.21 -7.44 -28.71
CA SER A 568 -51.10 -7.61 -29.86
C SER A 568 -52.41 -6.81 -29.76
N LEU A 569 -52.89 -6.51 -28.54
CA LEU A 569 -54.08 -5.69 -28.31
C LEU A 569 -53.80 -4.19 -28.56
N ILE A 570 -52.59 -3.73 -28.25
CA ILE A 570 -52.19 -2.32 -28.37
C ILE A 570 -51.44 -2.00 -29.68
N ALA A 571 -51.13 -3.01 -30.50
CA ALA A 571 -50.43 -2.85 -31.76
C ALA A 571 -51.24 -2.04 -32.80
N ASP A 572 -50.61 -0.99 -33.35
CA ASP A 572 -51.18 -0.15 -34.42
C ASP A 572 -50.93 -0.69 -35.83
N LYS A 573 -50.02 -1.66 -35.98
CA LYS A 573 -49.64 -2.21 -37.29
C LYS A 573 -50.54 -3.37 -37.70
N SER A 574 -51.62 -3.03 -38.40
CA SER A 574 -52.15 -3.90 -39.46
C SER A 574 -52.56 -3.00 -40.62
N GLY A 575 -52.21 -3.34 -41.85
CA GLY A 575 -52.69 -2.61 -43.05
C GLY A 575 -54.20 -2.69 -43.28
N SER A 576 -54.99 -3.02 -42.24
CA SER A 576 -56.44 -3.09 -42.22
C SER A 576 -57.00 -1.88 -41.49
N LYS A 577 -58.16 -1.35 -41.96
CA LYS A 577 -58.81 -0.17 -41.35
C LYS A 577 -59.27 -0.38 -39.89
N LYS A 578 -59.19 -1.59 -39.32
CA LYS A 578 -59.60 -1.90 -37.95
C LYS A 578 -58.58 -2.81 -37.25
N THR A 579 -57.71 -2.21 -36.44
CA THR A 579 -56.82 -2.91 -35.51
C THR A 579 -57.57 -3.33 -34.23
N LEU A 580 -56.99 -4.24 -33.43
CA LEU A 580 -57.53 -4.57 -32.11
C LEU A 580 -57.56 -3.33 -31.19
N ARG A 581 -56.51 -2.49 -31.26
CA ARG A 581 -56.40 -1.21 -30.55
C ARG A 581 -57.59 -0.29 -30.84
N SER A 582 -58.00 -0.15 -32.10
CA SER A 582 -59.13 0.71 -32.50
C SER A 582 -60.49 0.30 -31.91
N SER A 583 -60.57 -0.90 -31.32
CA SER A 583 -61.77 -1.43 -30.67
C SER A 583 -61.73 -1.39 -29.14
N LEU A 584 -60.63 -0.89 -28.54
CA LEU A 584 -60.47 -0.64 -27.12
C LEU A 584 -60.72 0.84 -26.78
N GLU A 585 -61.03 1.14 -25.52
CA GLU A 585 -61.22 2.53 -25.07
C GLU A 585 -59.92 3.15 -24.56
N GLY A 586 -59.83 4.48 -24.66
CA GLY A 586 -58.61 5.23 -24.33
C GLY A 586 -57.98 4.87 -22.97
N PRO A 587 -58.73 4.86 -21.85
CA PRO A 587 -58.18 4.48 -20.55
C PRO A 587 -57.63 3.06 -20.51
N THR A 588 -58.37 2.09 -21.10
CA THR A 588 -57.94 0.68 -21.12
C THR A 588 -56.66 0.47 -21.92
N ILE A 589 -56.46 1.25 -22.98
CA ILE A 589 -55.22 1.22 -23.77
C ILE A 589 -54.05 1.71 -22.91
N LEU A 590 -54.24 2.81 -22.17
CA LEU A 590 -53.21 3.37 -21.29
C LEU A 590 -52.85 2.39 -20.15
N ASP A 591 -53.84 1.68 -19.59
CA ASP A 591 -53.60 0.67 -18.55
C ASP A 591 -52.77 -0.51 -19.09
N ILE A 592 -53.08 -0.98 -20.31
CA ILE A 592 -52.32 -2.05 -20.96
C ILE A 592 -50.90 -1.57 -21.29
N GLU A 593 -50.76 -0.37 -21.85
CA GLU A 593 -49.45 0.21 -22.17
C GLU A 593 -48.58 0.41 -20.93
N LYS A 594 -49.20 0.85 -19.82
CA LYS A 594 -48.52 1.02 -18.54
C LYS A 594 -47.98 -0.32 -18.03
N PHE A 595 -48.83 -1.34 -17.91
CA PHE A 595 -48.38 -2.66 -17.45
C PHE A 595 -47.37 -3.28 -18.42
N HIS A 596 -47.57 -3.15 -19.73
CA HIS A 596 -46.63 -3.66 -20.74
C HIS A 596 -45.26 -2.98 -20.65
N ARG A 597 -45.20 -1.69 -20.34
CA ARG A 597 -43.93 -0.98 -20.18
C ARG A 597 -43.23 -1.35 -18.88
N GLU A 598 -43.95 -1.35 -17.75
CA GLU A 598 -43.36 -1.68 -16.45
C GLU A 598 -42.89 -3.13 -16.37
N SER A 599 -43.63 -4.07 -16.97
CA SER A 599 -43.27 -5.50 -16.98
C SER A 599 -42.08 -5.84 -17.87
N PHE A 600 -41.50 -4.87 -18.59
CA PHE A 600 -40.31 -5.08 -19.43
C PHE A 600 -39.11 -5.54 -18.59
N PHE A 601 -38.90 -4.93 -17.42
CA PHE A 601 -37.76 -5.21 -16.55
C PHE A 601 -37.99 -6.40 -15.58
N TYR A 602 -39.15 -7.03 -15.61
CA TYR A 602 -39.47 -8.08 -14.63
C TYR A 602 -38.55 -9.29 -14.75
N THR A 603 -38.19 -9.71 -15.96
CA THR A 603 -37.26 -10.82 -16.16
C THR A 603 -35.88 -10.51 -15.55
N HIS A 604 -35.36 -9.30 -15.80
CA HIS A 604 -34.09 -8.86 -15.22
C HIS A 604 -34.12 -8.83 -13.69
N LEU A 605 -35.18 -8.27 -13.12
CA LEU A 605 -35.31 -8.15 -11.67
C LEU A 605 -35.53 -9.49 -10.98
N ILE A 606 -36.27 -10.42 -11.60
CA ILE A 606 -36.41 -11.79 -11.09
C ILE A 606 -35.06 -12.51 -11.12
N ASN A 607 -34.23 -12.26 -12.14
CA ASN A 607 -32.87 -12.75 -12.29
C ASN A 607 -31.84 -11.73 -11.76
N PHE A 608 -32.09 -11.17 -10.57
CA PHE A 608 -31.32 -10.04 -10.03
C PHE A 608 -29.81 -10.29 -10.00
N SER A 609 -29.38 -11.47 -9.51
CA SER A 609 -27.96 -11.81 -9.35
C SER A 609 -27.19 -11.80 -10.68
N GLU A 610 -27.76 -12.40 -11.71
CA GLU A 610 -27.16 -12.42 -13.06
C GLU A 610 -27.16 -11.01 -13.67
N THR A 611 -28.26 -10.29 -13.53
CA THR A 611 -28.37 -8.92 -14.03
C THR A 611 -27.38 -7.98 -13.35
N LEU A 612 -27.15 -8.15 -12.04
CA LEU A 612 -26.19 -7.36 -11.28
C LEU A 612 -24.77 -7.52 -11.85
N GLN A 613 -24.36 -8.76 -12.16
CA GLN A 613 -23.07 -9.02 -12.78
C GLN A 613 -22.97 -8.40 -14.18
N GLN A 614 -24.02 -8.53 -15.00
CA GLN A 614 -24.03 -7.95 -16.35
C GLN A 614 -24.02 -6.41 -16.34
N CYS A 615 -24.60 -5.76 -15.33
CA CYS A 615 -24.52 -4.32 -15.14
C CYS A 615 -23.13 -3.85 -14.67
N CYS A 616 -22.34 -4.73 -14.04
CA CYS A 616 -21.01 -4.43 -13.48
C CYS A 616 -19.84 -5.03 -14.29
N ASP A 617 -20.09 -5.53 -15.50
CA ASP A 617 -19.05 -6.22 -16.27
C ASP A 617 -17.99 -5.25 -16.82
N LEU A 618 -16.76 -5.39 -16.31
CA LEU A 618 -15.57 -4.66 -16.73
C LEU A 618 -14.45 -5.60 -17.22
N SER A 619 -14.78 -6.88 -17.45
CA SER A 619 -13.83 -7.95 -17.81
C SER A 619 -13.05 -7.69 -19.10
N GLN A 620 -13.61 -6.88 -20.01
CA GLN A 620 -13.08 -6.64 -21.35
C GLN A 620 -11.85 -5.73 -21.38
N LEU A 621 -11.51 -5.05 -20.28
CA LEU A 621 -10.37 -4.13 -20.21
C LEU A 621 -9.01 -4.82 -20.40
N TRP A 622 -8.90 -6.11 -20.05
CA TRP A 622 -7.65 -6.86 -20.16
C TRP A 622 -7.47 -7.55 -21.51
N PHE A 623 -8.55 -8.08 -22.09
CA PHE A 623 -8.47 -8.86 -23.33
C PHE A 623 -8.01 -8.01 -24.51
N ARG A 624 -7.22 -8.62 -25.40
CA ARG A 624 -6.51 -7.91 -26.48
C ARG A 624 -6.18 -8.77 -27.70
N GLU A 625 -6.98 -9.80 -27.96
CA GLU A 625 -6.72 -10.75 -29.04
C GLU A 625 -6.82 -10.12 -30.44
N PHE A 626 -7.65 -9.08 -30.63
CA PHE A 626 -7.71 -8.36 -31.90
C PHE A 626 -6.41 -7.60 -32.14
N PHE A 627 -5.93 -6.82 -31.18
CA PHE A 627 -4.65 -6.12 -31.33
C PHE A 627 -3.46 -7.08 -31.46
N LEU A 628 -3.49 -8.25 -30.80
CA LEU A 628 -2.47 -9.28 -30.98
C LEU A 628 -2.44 -9.83 -32.41
N GLU A 629 -3.61 -10.14 -32.98
CA GLU A 629 -3.73 -10.60 -34.37
C GLU A 629 -3.15 -9.56 -35.35
N LEU A 630 -3.41 -8.26 -35.13
CA LEU A 630 -2.88 -7.17 -35.94
C LEU A 630 -1.36 -7.04 -35.90
N THR A 631 -0.69 -7.56 -34.86
CA THR A 631 0.78 -7.59 -34.82
C THR A 631 1.39 -8.60 -35.80
N MET A 632 0.57 -9.41 -36.47
CA MET A 632 0.99 -10.42 -37.46
C MET A 632 2.06 -11.38 -36.91
N GLY A 633 1.94 -11.76 -35.63
CA GLY A 633 2.85 -12.68 -34.94
C GLY A 633 4.13 -12.04 -34.39
N ARG A 634 4.26 -10.71 -34.45
CA ARG A 634 5.36 -9.98 -33.79
C ARG A 634 5.24 -10.05 -32.26
N ARG A 635 4.02 -10.01 -31.74
CA ARG A 635 3.72 -10.17 -30.30
C ARG A 635 2.97 -11.49 -30.10
N ILE A 636 3.41 -12.27 -29.13
CA ILE A 636 2.61 -13.37 -28.57
C ILE A 636 1.67 -12.85 -27.47
N GLN A 637 2.13 -11.84 -26.73
CA GLN A 637 1.37 -11.07 -25.76
C GLN A 637 1.99 -9.65 -25.63
N PHE A 638 1.21 -8.68 -25.15
CA PHE A 638 1.67 -7.34 -24.79
C PHE A 638 2.20 -7.29 -23.35
N PRO A 639 3.19 -6.42 -23.07
CA PRO A 639 3.74 -6.27 -21.74
C PRO A 639 2.80 -5.50 -20.80
N ILE A 640 3.06 -5.56 -19.48
CA ILE A 640 2.14 -5.06 -18.44
C ILE A 640 1.89 -3.56 -18.51
N GLU A 641 2.84 -2.77 -19.01
CA GLU A 641 2.68 -1.32 -19.20
C GLU A 641 1.66 -0.95 -20.30
N MET A 642 1.21 -1.92 -21.09
CA MET A 642 0.10 -1.77 -22.05
C MET A 642 -1.21 -2.37 -21.52
N SER A 643 -1.19 -2.99 -20.34
CA SER A 643 -2.35 -3.68 -19.75
C SER A 643 -3.19 -2.72 -18.92
N MET A 644 -4.46 -2.52 -19.26
CA MET A 644 -5.32 -1.54 -18.57
C MET A 644 -5.41 -1.75 -17.05
N PRO A 645 -5.65 -2.97 -16.51
CA PRO A 645 -5.66 -3.17 -15.06
C PRO A 645 -4.37 -2.70 -14.37
N TRP A 646 -3.21 -2.98 -14.97
CA TRP A 646 -1.92 -2.57 -14.42
C TRP A 646 -1.63 -1.09 -14.63
N ILE A 647 -1.94 -0.51 -15.79
CA ILE A 647 -1.79 0.94 -16.05
C ILE A 647 -2.51 1.75 -14.97
N LEU A 648 -3.74 1.35 -14.63
CA LEU A 648 -4.54 2.04 -13.61
C LEU A 648 -3.98 1.84 -12.21
N THR A 649 -3.62 0.60 -11.86
CA THR A 649 -3.12 0.24 -10.52
C THR A 649 -1.74 0.85 -10.25
N ASP A 650 -0.79 0.68 -11.18
CA ASP A 650 0.58 1.17 -11.06
C ASP A 650 0.63 2.69 -10.99
N HIS A 651 -0.29 3.38 -11.68
CA HIS A 651 -0.35 4.83 -11.63
C HIS A 651 -0.58 5.37 -10.22
N ILE A 652 -1.42 4.73 -9.41
CA ILE A 652 -1.65 5.10 -8.01
C ILE A 652 -0.40 4.84 -7.17
N LEU A 653 0.27 3.69 -7.37
CA LEU A 653 1.47 3.31 -6.64
C LEU A 653 2.66 4.24 -6.95
N GLU A 654 2.79 4.66 -8.21
CA GLU A 654 3.88 5.50 -8.68
C GLU A 654 3.69 6.95 -8.23
N THR A 655 2.48 7.50 -8.38
CA THR A 655 2.15 8.88 -7.97
C THR A 655 1.99 9.03 -6.46
N LYS A 656 1.68 7.95 -5.75
CA LYS A 656 1.43 7.92 -4.30
C LYS A 656 0.25 8.82 -3.91
N GLU A 657 -0.72 8.93 -4.81
CA GLU A 657 -1.86 9.83 -4.66
C GLU A 657 -2.71 9.44 -3.45
N ALA A 658 -2.76 10.33 -2.46
CA ALA A 658 -3.36 10.06 -1.16
C ALA A 658 -4.88 9.85 -1.26
N SER A 659 -5.55 10.57 -2.17
CA SER A 659 -6.99 10.44 -2.39
C SER A 659 -7.37 9.11 -3.05
N MET A 660 -6.45 8.50 -3.80
CA MET A 660 -6.67 7.28 -4.59
C MET A 660 -6.16 6.01 -3.91
N MET A 661 -5.39 6.14 -2.83
CA MET A 661 -4.77 4.98 -2.16
C MET A 661 -5.79 3.97 -1.63
N GLU A 662 -6.97 4.42 -1.20
CA GLU A 662 -8.06 3.54 -0.76
C GLU A 662 -8.78 2.84 -1.94
N TYR A 663 -8.50 3.26 -3.18
CA TYR A 663 -9.17 2.77 -4.38
C TYR A 663 -8.35 1.70 -5.14
N VAL A 664 -7.06 1.57 -4.83
CA VAL A 664 -6.10 0.78 -5.64
C VAL A 664 -6.43 -0.72 -5.74
N LEU A 665 -7.13 -1.30 -4.76
CA LEU A 665 -7.53 -2.71 -4.84
C LEU A 665 -8.67 -2.96 -5.83
N TYR A 666 -9.52 -1.96 -6.10
CA TYR A 666 -10.60 -2.10 -7.07
C TYR A 666 -10.10 -2.17 -8.51
N SER A 667 -9.02 -1.46 -8.83
CA SER A 667 -8.39 -1.58 -10.15
C SER A 667 -7.66 -2.90 -10.33
N LEU A 668 -7.12 -3.45 -9.24
CA LEU A 668 -6.51 -4.79 -9.24
C LEU A 668 -7.57 -5.89 -9.38
N ASP A 669 -8.78 -5.67 -8.85
CA ASP A 669 -9.90 -6.60 -8.97
C ASP A 669 -10.42 -6.80 -10.40
N LEU A 670 -10.07 -5.90 -11.34
CA LEU A 670 -10.38 -6.12 -12.77
C LEU A 670 -9.83 -7.45 -13.29
N TYR A 671 -8.73 -7.95 -12.71
CA TYR A 671 -8.21 -9.27 -13.06
C TYR A 671 -9.16 -10.41 -12.68
N ASN A 672 -9.93 -10.28 -11.60
CA ASN A 672 -10.95 -11.27 -11.25
C ASN A 672 -12.07 -11.30 -12.28
N ASP A 673 -12.52 -10.12 -12.75
CA ASP A 673 -13.54 -10.03 -13.80
C ASP A 673 -13.06 -10.73 -15.06
N SER A 674 -11.85 -10.42 -15.53
CA SER A 674 -11.25 -11.04 -16.72
C SER A 674 -11.00 -12.53 -16.53
N ALA A 675 -10.50 -12.97 -15.39
CA ALA A 675 -10.25 -14.39 -15.12
C ALA A 675 -11.53 -15.21 -15.09
N HIS A 676 -12.56 -14.71 -14.40
CA HIS A 676 -13.88 -15.35 -14.39
C HIS A 676 -14.43 -15.43 -15.83
N TYR A 677 -14.37 -14.34 -16.60
CA TYR A 677 -14.82 -14.34 -17.99
C TYR A 677 -14.05 -15.34 -18.88
N ALA A 678 -12.73 -15.42 -18.71
CA ALA A 678 -11.88 -16.37 -19.44
C ALA A 678 -12.27 -17.84 -19.17
N LEU A 679 -12.62 -18.15 -17.92
CA LEU A 679 -12.99 -19.49 -17.47
C LEU A 679 -14.44 -19.86 -17.84
N THR A 680 -15.40 -18.95 -17.66
CA THR A 680 -16.83 -19.28 -17.78
C THR A 680 -17.45 -18.90 -19.11
N LYS A 681 -16.96 -17.84 -19.78
CA LYS A 681 -17.54 -17.33 -21.04
C LYS A 681 -16.67 -17.70 -22.24
N PHE A 682 -15.36 -17.42 -22.18
CA PHE A 682 -14.47 -17.87 -23.26
C PHE A 682 -14.13 -19.35 -23.18
N ASN A 683 -14.08 -19.91 -21.97
CA ASN A 683 -13.72 -21.29 -21.70
C ASN A 683 -12.39 -21.65 -22.39
N LYS A 684 -11.33 -20.89 -22.08
CA LYS A 684 -9.97 -21.08 -22.60
C LYS A 684 -8.94 -21.02 -21.47
N GLN A 685 -8.19 -22.11 -21.30
CA GLN A 685 -7.15 -22.21 -20.29
C GLN A 685 -6.03 -21.20 -20.51
N PHE A 686 -5.48 -21.09 -21.73
CA PHE A 686 -4.35 -20.20 -22.01
C PHE A 686 -4.62 -18.72 -21.68
N LEU A 687 -5.86 -18.26 -21.78
CA LEU A 687 -6.22 -16.89 -21.38
C LEU A 687 -6.13 -16.73 -19.86
N TYR A 688 -6.63 -17.70 -19.10
CA TYR A 688 -6.48 -17.69 -17.65
C TYR A 688 -5.01 -17.83 -17.23
N ASP A 689 -4.25 -18.70 -17.90
CA ASP A 689 -2.81 -18.88 -17.62
C ASP A 689 -2.04 -17.55 -17.80
N GLU A 690 -2.38 -16.77 -18.83
CA GLU A 690 -1.79 -15.45 -19.07
C GLU A 690 -2.23 -14.40 -18.05
N ILE A 691 -3.52 -14.38 -17.69
CA ILE A 691 -4.03 -13.49 -16.63
C ILE A 691 -3.33 -13.81 -15.30
N GLU A 692 -3.21 -15.10 -14.96
CA GLU A 692 -2.56 -15.55 -13.73
C GLU A 692 -1.07 -15.20 -13.71
N ALA A 693 -0.36 -15.41 -14.82
CA ALA A 693 1.04 -15.02 -14.94
C ALA A 693 1.23 -13.50 -14.83
N GLU A 694 0.35 -12.71 -15.42
CA GLU A 694 0.37 -11.25 -15.32
C GLU A 694 0.10 -10.79 -13.89
N VAL A 695 -0.92 -11.34 -13.23
CA VAL A 695 -1.23 -11.04 -11.81
C VAL A 695 -0.05 -11.40 -10.92
N ASN A 696 0.60 -12.55 -11.13
CA ASN A 696 1.75 -12.96 -10.31
C ASN A 696 2.88 -11.91 -10.37
N LEU A 697 3.22 -11.42 -11.58
CA LEU A 697 4.23 -10.37 -11.75
C LEU A 697 3.78 -9.01 -11.17
N CYS A 698 2.56 -8.59 -11.50
CA CYS A 698 2.00 -7.31 -11.06
C CYS A 698 1.81 -7.25 -9.55
N PHE A 699 1.39 -8.35 -8.91
CA PHE A 699 1.16 -8.41 -7.47
C PHE A 699 2.48 -8.35 -6.69
N ASP A 700 3.55 -8.99 -7.18
CA ASP A 700 4.89 -8.83 -6.58
C ASP A 700 5.36 -7.38 -6.63
N GLN A 701 5.16 -6.69 -7.77
CA GLN A 701 5.45 -5.26 -7.90
C GLN A 701 4.55 -4.41 -7.00
N PHE A 702 3.27 -4.74 -6.90
CA PHE A 702 2.30 -4.07 -6.02
C PHE A 702 2.78 -4.11 -4.57
N VAL A 703 3.09 -5.31 -4.05
CA VAL A 703 3.57 -5.49 -2.66
C VAL A 703 4.89 -4.75 -2.44
N TYR A 704 5.82 -4.80 -3.40
CA TYR A 704 7.09 -4.10 -3.30
C TYR A 704 6.90 -2.57 -3.23
N LYS A 705 6.23 -2.00 -4.23
CA LYS A 705 6.02 -0.54 -4.32
C LYS A 705 5.20 -0.02 -3.14
N LEU A 706 4.19 -0.78 -2.69
CA LEU A 706 3.35 -0.41 -1.55
C LEU A 706 4.12 -0.46 -0.23
N ALA A 707 4.87 -1.53 0.04
CA ALA A 707 5.64 -1.63 1.27
C ALA A 707 6.78 -0.59 1.33
N ASP A 708 7.47 -0.34 0.21
CA ASP A 708 8.54 0.65 0.11
C ASP A 708 8.02 2.05 0.45
N GLN A 709 6.92 2.49 -0.19
CA GLN A 709 6.34 3.81 0.09
C GLN A 709 5.74 3.94 1.49
N ILE A 710 5.15 2.87 2.05
CA ILE A 710 4.65 2.85 3.43
C ILE A 710 5.78 3.06 4.43
N PHE A 711 6.90 2.33 4.26
CA PHE A 711 8.07 2.50 5.13
C PHE A 711 8.65 3.91 5.02
N ALA A 712 8.82 4.40 3.78
CA ALA A 712 9.26 5.77 3.51
C ALA A 712 8.39 6.80 4.23
N TYR A 713 7.07 6.67 4.10
CA TYR A 713 6.08 7.57 4.66
C TYR A 713 6.20 7.65 6.20
N TYR A 714 6.18 6.51 6.88
CA TYR A 714 6.27 6.50 8.34
C TYR A 714 7.66 6.89 8.86
N LYS A 715 8.74 6.65 8.11
CA LYS A 715 10.07 7.17 8.46
C LYS A 715 10.12 8.69 8.35
N VAL A 716 9.64 9.28 7.25
CA VAL A 716 9.60 10.73 7.07
C VAL A 716 8.69 11.37 8.13
N MET A 717 7.59 10.72 8.49
CA MET A 717 6.72 11.15 9.59
C MET A 717 7.48 11.15 10.93
N ALA A 718 8.18 10.07 11.27
CA ALA A 718 8.98 9.98 12.50
C ALA A 718 10.04 11.10 12.58
N GLY A 719 10.85 11.25 11.53
CA GLY A 719 11.85 12.33 11.45
C GLY A 719 11.20 13.72 11.47
N SER A 720 10.00 13.87 10.94
CA SER A 720 9.30 15.17 10.98
C SER A 720 8.75 15.52 12.35
N LEU A 721 8.23 14.53 13.09
CA LEU A 721 7.68 14.68 14.43
C LEU A 721 8.77 15.06 15.44
N LEU A 722 9.93 14.40 15.36
CA LEU A 722 11.07 14.62 16.26
C LEU A 722 11.93 15.82 15.89
N LEU A 723 11.81 16.38 14.68
CA LEU A 723 12.60 17.55 14.32
C LEU A 723 12.23 18.76 15.18
N ASP A 724 13.25 19.45 15.68
CA ASP A 724 13.10 20.62 16.55
C ASP A 724 12.21 21.70 15.89
N LYS A 725 11.24 22.18 16.68
CA LYS A 725 10.22 23.11 16.18
C LYS A 725 10.79 24.52 16.03
N ARG A 726 11.74 24.92 16.87
CA ARG A 726 12.40 26.22 16.75
C ARG A 726 13.23 26.28 15.47
N LEU A 727 14.03 25.26 15.19
CA LEU A 727 14.78 25.14 13.95
C LEU A 727 13.89 25.26 12.72
N ARG A 728 12.74 24.56 12.68
CA ARG A 728 11.77 24.70 11.57
C ARG A 728 11.33 26.15 11.36
N SER A 729 11.04 26.88 12.44
CA SER A 729 10.64 28.28 12.36
C SER A 729 11.76 29.20 11.87
N GLU A 730 13.00 28.99 12.33
CA GLU A 730 14.17 29.75 11.88
C GLU A 730 14.46 29.51 10.40
N CYS A 731 14.46 28.24 9.96
CA CYS A 731 14.63 27.90 8.56
C CYS A 731 13.53 28.51 7.68
N LYS A 732 12.28 28.55 8.15
CA LYS A 732 11.18 29.23 7.46
C LYS A 732 11.45 30.73 7.33
N ASN A 733 11.89 31.39 8.40
CA ASN A 733 12.21 32.82 8.41
C ASN A 733 13.40 33.17 7.48
N GLN A 734 14.32 32.22 7.28
CA GLN A 734 15.46 32.36 6.37
C GLN A 734 15.15 31.96 4.92
N GLY A 735 13.89 31.64 4.58
CA GLY A 735 13.51 31.20 3.24
C GLY A 735 13.90 29.76 2.89
N ALA A 736 14.38 28.97 3.85
CA ALA A 736 14.79 27.57 3.71
C ALA A 736 13.78 26.61 4.38
N THR A 737 12.47 26.80 4.13
CA THR A 737 11.41 26.07 4.83
C THR A 737 11.55 24.54 4.68
N ILE A 738 11.62 23.83 5.81
CA ILE A 738 11.59 22.37 5.82
C ILE A 738 10.13 21.92 5.75
N HIS A 739 9.67 21.55 4.55
CA HIS A 739 8.28 21.15 4.30
C HIS A 739 7.84 19.97 5.18
N LEU A 740 6.59 20.02 5.65
CA LEU A 740 5.94 18.86 6.28
C LEU A 740 5.62 17.82 5.21
N PRO A 741 5.70 16.51 5.54
CA PRO A 741 5.27 15.48 4.61
C PRO A 741 3.75 15.58 4.35
N PRO A 742 3.31 15.35 3.09
CA PRO A 742 1.89 15.18 2.79
C PRO A 742 1.30 14.03 3.59
N SER A 743 0.04 14.16 4.04
CA SER A 743 -0.69 13.02 4.61
C SER A 743 -1.06 12.01 3.53
N ASN A 744 -1.22 10.74 3.91
CA ASN A 744 -1.61 9.67 2.99
C ASN A 744 -2.53 8.67 3.71
N ARG A 745 -3.17 7.75 2.96
CA ARG A 745 -4.26 6.87 3.42
C ARG A 745 -3.91 5.40 3.25
N TYR A 746 -2.82 4.98 3.88
CA TYR A 746 -2.38 3.57 3.84
C TYR A 746 -3.10 2.67 4.85
N GLU A 747 -3.87 3.23 5.79
CA GLU A 747 -4.41 2.44 6.90
C GLU A 747 -5.37 1.34 6.45
N THR A 748 -6.18 1.61 5.43
CA THR A 748 -7.14 0.63 4.88
C THR A 748 -6.42 -0.54 4.23
N LEU A 749 -5.36 -0.28 3.46
CA LEU A 749 -4.50 -1.29 2.84
C LEU A 749 -3.75 -2.11 3.89
N LEU A 750 -3.20 -1.45 4.91
CA LEU A 750 -2.52 -2.10 6.03
C LEU A 750 -3.45 -3.00 6.84
N LYS A 751 -4.76 -2.76 6.81
CA LYS A 751 -5.73 -3.61 7.50
C LYS A 751 -6.10 -4.86 6.72
N GLN A 752 -5.81 -4.97 5.43
CA GLN A 752 -6.29 -6.08 4.59
C GLN A 752 -5.64 -7.42 4.98
N ARG A 753 -6.48 -8.39 5.33
CA ARG A 753 -6.06 -9.73 5.79
C ARG A 753 -6.40 -10.86 4.82
N HIS A 754 -7.27 -10.62 3.84
CA HIS A 754 -7.81 -11.66 2.97
C HIS A 754 -8.24 -11.14 1.59
N VAL A 755 -7.33 -10.45 0.89
CA VAL A 755 -7.59 -9.93 -0.46
C VAL A 755 -7.94 -11.08 -1.39
N GLN A 756 -9.14 -11.05 -1.95
CA GLN A 756 -9.65 -12.07 -2.87
C GLN A 756 -9.12 -11.80 -4.27
N LEU A 757 -8.17 -12.60 -4.74
CA LEU A 757 -7.57 -12.43 -6.06
C LEU A 757 -7.30 -13.79 -6.72
N LEU A 758 -7.90 -14.02 -7.88
CA LEU A 758 -7.87 -15.26 -8.65
C LEU A 758 -8.21 -16.49 -7.80
N GLY A 759 -9.19 -16.36 -6.90
CA GLY A 759 -9.61 -17.41 -5.96
C GLY A 759 -8.68 -17.62 -4.75
N ARG A 760 -7.57 -16.88 -4.64
CA ARG A 760 -6.70 -16.88 -3.46
C ARG A 760 -7.20 -15.85 -2.45
N SER A 761 -7.01 -16.17 -1.17
CA SER A 761 -7.15 -15.22 -0.06
C SER A 761 -5.76 -14.77 0.39
N ILE A 762 -5.37 -13.54 0.07
CA ILE A 762 -4.02 -13.02 0.33
C ILE A 762 -3.99 -12.11 1.57
N ASP A 763 -3.17 -12.46 2.56
CA ASP A 763 -2.89 -11.60 3.71
C ASP A 763 -1.88 -10.50 3.33
N LEU A 764 -2.40 -9.38 2.82
CA LEU A 764 -1.60 -8.24 2.40
C LEU A 764 -0.84 -7.60 3.58
N ASN A 765 -1.46 -7.52 4.77
CA ASN A 765 -0.80 -7.07 5.99
C ASN A 765 0.46 -7.89 6.29
N ARG A 766 0.36 -9.23 6.22
CA ARG A 766 1.51 -10.12 6.42
C ARG A 766 2.62 -9.84 5.42
N LEU A 767 2.28 -9.71 4.13
CA LEU A 767 3.26 -9.45 3.08
C LEU A 767 3.97 -8.10 3.26
N ILE A 768 3.23 -7.05 3.59
CA ILE A 768 3.77 -5.73 3.91
C ILE A 768 4.68 -5.81 5.15
N THR A 769 4.22 -6.48 6.22
CA THR A 769 4.97 -6.65 7.47
C THR A 769 6.35 -7.26 7.24
N GLN A 770 6.45 -8.27 6.38
CA GLN A 770 7.74 -8.89 6.04
C GLN A 770 8.73 -7.89 5.44
N ARG A 771 8.30 -7.06 4.49
CA ARG A 771 9.17 -6.07 3.82
C ARG A 771 9.49 -4.91 4.76
N VAL A 772 8.51 -4.44 5.52
CA VAL A 772 8.68 -3.37 6.51
C VAL A 772 9.64 -3.80 7.63
N SER A 773 9.53 -5.04 8.11
CA SER A 773 10.47 -5.60 9.10
C SER A 773 11.90 -5.60 8.54
N ALA A 774 12.10 -6.12 7.33
CA ALA A 774 13.41 -6.08 6.67
C ALA A 774 13.95 -4.65 6.49
N ALA A 775 13.09 -3.67 6.19
CA ALA A 775 13.46 -2.26 6.07
C ALA A 775 13.85 -1.63 7.43
N MET A 776 13.18 -2.04 8.52
CA MET A 776 13.55 -1.66 9.89
C MET A 776 14.94 -2.20 10.25
N TYR A 777 15.19 -3.50 10.04
CA TYR A 777 16.50 -4.11 10.24
C TYR A 777 17.60 -3.39 9.44
N LYS A 778 17.35 -3.13 8.15
CA LYS A 778 18.29 -2.40 7.30
C LYS A 778 18.56 -0.97 7.79
N SER A 779 17.56 -0.29 8.36
CA SER A 779 17.75 1.06 8.91
C SER A 779 18.58 1.06 10.19
N LEU A 780 18.41 0.05 11.04
CA LEU A 780 19.20 -0.13 12.26
C LEU A 780 20.64 -0.52 11.92
N GLU A 781 20.82 -1.48 11.01
CA GLU A 781 22.12 -1.88 10.47
C GLU A 781 22.88 -0.68 9.90
N LEU A 782 22.20 0.13 9.08
CA LEU A 782 22.82 1.32 8.49
C LEU A 782 23.21 2.36 9.55
N ALA A 783 22.37 2.58 10.56
CA ALA A 783 22.67 3.51 11.64
C ALA A 783 23.94 3.09 12.41
N ILE A 784 24.06 1.81 12.78
CA ILE A 784 25.21 1.27 13.50
C ILE A 784 26.46 1.26 12.61
N GLY A 785 26.35 0.78 11.37
CA GLY A 785 27.48 0.78 10.43
C GLY A 785 27.96 2.19 10.08
N ARG A 786 27.09 3.20 10.19
CA ARG A 786 27.51 4.60 10.01
C ARG A 786 28.38 5.06 11.17
N PHE A 787 28.01 4.71 12.40
CA PHE A 787 28.81 4.98 13.59
C PHE A 787 30.18 4.30 13.51
N GLU A 788 30.24 3.05 13.05
CA GLU A 788 31.50 2.31 12.85
C GLU A 788 32.45 2.97 11.83
N SER A 789 31.93 3.81 10.92
CA SER A 789 32.72 4.56 9.95
C SER A 789 33.18 5.95 10.42
N GLU A 790 32.78 6.37 11.62
CA GLU A 790 32.97 7.72 12.15
C GLU A 790 33.67 7.69 13.52
N ASP A 791 34.06 8.87 14.02
CA ASP A 791 34.70 9.01 15.33
C ASP A 791 33.71 8.97 16.50
N LEU A 792 34.23 8.87 17.74
CA LEU A 792 33.42 8.81 18.97
C LEU A 792 32.39 9.94 19.10
N THR A 793 32.68 11.12 18.52
CA THR A 793 31.78 12.29 18.61
C THR A 793 30.46 12.08 17.89
N SER A 794 30.43 11.19 16.88
CA SER A 794 29.24 10.86 16.09
C SER A 794 28.20 10.01 16.85
N VAL A 795 28.53 9.52 18.06
CA VAL A 795 27.60 8.73 18.89
C VAL A 795 26.30 9.46 19.21
N VAL A 796 26.33 10.80 19.26
CA VAL A 796 25.13 11.64 19.47
C VAL A 796 24.22 11.61 18.24
N GLU A 797 24.79 11.58 17.02
CA GLU A 797 24.01 11.40 15.79
C GLU A 797 23.40 9.99 15.72
N LEU A 798 24.18 8.96 16.11
CA LEU A 798 23.70 7.59 16.19
C LEU A 798 22.46 7.50 17.09
N ASP A 799 22.53 8.04 18.31
CA ASP A 799 21.44 7.99 19.27
C ASP A 799 20.17 8.67 18.74
N GLY A 800 20.31 9.86 18.15
CA GLY A 800 19.21 10.56 17.51
C GLY A 800 18.58 9.76 16.36
N LEU A 801 19.39 9.08 15.56
CA LEU A 801 18.91 8.23 14.47
C LEU A 801 18.24 6.94 14.98
N LEU A 802 18.75 6.33 16.05
CA LEU A 802 18.11 5.20 16.73
C LEU A 802 16.75 5.59 17.29
N GLU A 803 16.60 6.81 17.82
CA GLU A 803 15.31 7.28 18.34
C GLU A 803 14.30 7.56 17.21
N ILE A 804 14.75 8.05 16.04
CA ILE A 804 13.90 8.12 14.84
C ILE A 804 13.47 6.72 14.39
N ASN A 805 14.37 5.73 14.42
CA ASN A 805 14.01 4.34 14.12
C ASN A 805 13.00 3.79 15.14
N ARG A 806 13.17 4.07 16.44
CA ARG A 806 12.21 3.69 17.49
C ARG A 806 10.84 4.32 17.26
N MET A 807 10.79 5.59 16.89
CA MET A 807 9.54 6.27 16.56
C MET A 807 8.91 5.70 15.28
N THR A 808 9.71 5.35 14.28
CA THR A 808 9.23 4.68 13.06
C THR A 808 8.60 3.33 13.39
N HIS A 809 9.27 2.52 14.21
CA HIS A 809 8.76 1.24 14.73
C HIS A 809 7.43 1.44 15.46
N LYS A 810 7.34 2.42 16.36
CA LYS A 810 6.11 2.73 17.11
C LYS A 810 4.95 3.11 16.17
N LEU A 811 5.20 3.94 15.15
CA LEU A 811 4.17 4.36 14.21
C LEU A 811 3.63 3.19 13.36
N LEU A 812 4.53 2.30 12.92
CA LEU A 812 4.21 1.10 12.13
C LEU A 812 3.51 0.03 12.98
N SER A 813 3.92 -0.14 14.23
CA SER A 813 3.37 -1.15 15.16
C SER A 813 1.90 -0.92 15.52
N ARG A 814 1.33 0.25 15.17
CA ARG A 814 -0.12 0.50 15.28
C ARG A 814 -0.95 -0.33 14.31
N TYR A 815 -0.34 -0.78 13.21
CA TYR A 815 -1.03 -1.50 12.13
C TYR A 815 -0.38 -2.85 11.81
N LEU A 816 0.91 -3.01 12.13
CA LEU A 816 1.71 -4.18 11.81
C LEU A 816 2.22 -4.85 13.09
N THR A 817 2.36 -6.18 13.05
CA THR A 817 3.01 -6.92 14.14
C THR A 817 4.48 -7.10 13.80
N LEU A 818 5.33 -6.24 14.37
CA LEU A 818 6.78 -6.30 14.22
C LEU A 818 7.41 -6.94 15.46
N ASP A 819 8.61 -7.50 15.32
CA ASP A 819 9.44 -7.84 16.47
C ASP A 819 9.67 -6.60 17.34
N SER A 820 9.86 -6.80 18.64
CA SER A 820 10.09 -5.67 19.54
C SER A 820 11.31 -4.87 19.09
N PHE A 821 11.25 -3.54 19.25
CA PHE A 821 12.36 -2.69 18.84
C PHE A 821 13.69 -3.10 19.50
N ASP A 822 13.67 -3.52 20.77
CA ASP A 822 14.87 -3.96 21.48
C ASP A 822 15.47 -5.23 20.87
N ALA A 823 14.63 -6.20 20.48
CA ALA A 823 15.10 -7.40 19.78
C ALA A 823 15.75 -7.06 18.44
N MET A 824 15.08 -6.24 17.61
CA MET A 824 15.63 -5.79 16.33
C MET A 824 16.94 -5.02 16.50
N PHE A 825 17.01 -4.14 17.50
CA PHE A 825 18.21 -3.36 17.80
C PHE A 825 19.36 -4.24 18.28
N ARG A 826 19.11 -5.16 19.22
CA ARG A 826 20.13 -6.11 19.70
C ARG A 826 20.64 -6.99 18.58
N GLU A 827 19.77 -7.46 17.70
CA GLU A 827 20.18 -8.27 16.55
C GLU A 827 21.05 -7.47 15.59
N ALA A 828 20.65 -6.27 15.17
CA ALA A 828 21.49 -5.41 14.32
C ALA A 828 22.81 -5.01 15.01
N ASN A 829 22.79 -4.83 16.33
CA ASN A 829 23.98 -4.54 17.14
C ASN A 829 24.82 -5.79 17.43
N HIS A 830 24.46 -6.97 16.91
CA HIS A 830 25.09 -8.26 17.20
C HIS A 830 25.21 -8.57 18.72
N ASN A 831 24.21 -8.16 19.51
CA ASN A 831 24.17 -8.24 20.97
C ASN A 831 23.10 -9.23 21.48
N VAL A 832 22.83 -10.29 20.71
CA VAL A 832 21.92 -11.39 21.09
C VAL A 832 22.72 -12.63 21.47
N SER A 833 23.62 -13.08 20.59
CA SER A 833 24.50 -14.23 20.80
C SER A 833 25.89 -13.86 21.31
N ALA A 834 26.19 -12.56 21.42
CA ALA A 834 27.44 -12.04 21.96
C ALA A 834 27.17 -11.13 23.17
N PRO A 835 28.13 -11.06 24.12
CA PRO A 835 27.97 -10.26 25.34
C PRO A 835 28.13 -8.75 25.12
N TYR A 836 28.76 -8.33 24.02
CA TYR A 836 29.02 -6.93 23.72
C TYR A 836 28.61 -6.65 22.27
N GLY A 837 27.78 -5.64 22.09
CA GLY A 837 27.35 -5.22 20.77
C GLY A 837 28.42 -4.44 20.01
N ARG A 838 28.21 -4.28 18.72
CA ARG A 838 29.02 -3.48 17.80
C ARG A 838 29.29 -2.06 18.31
N ILE A 839 28.27 -1.40 18.86
CA ILE A 839 28.41 -0.04 19.41
C ILE A 839 29.44 -0.03 20.56
N THR A 840 29.37 -0.98 21.49
CA THR A 840 30.31 -1.07 22.62
C THR A 840 31.74 -1.33 22.13
N LEU A 841 31.89 -2.23 21.16
CA LEU A 841 33.19 -2.56 20.58
C LEU A 841 33.78 -1.36 19.84
N HIS A 842 32.97 -0.63 19.06
CA HIS A 842 33.41 0.56 18.34
C HIS A 842 33.75 1.71 19.30
N VAL A 843 33.00 1.90 20.38
CA VAL A 843 33.37 2.88 21.42
C VAL A 843 34.76 2.57 21.98
N PHE A 844 35.04 1.32 22.36
CA PHE A 844 36.39 0.96 22.82
C PHE A 844 37.46 1.16 21.75
N TRP A 845 37.16 0.80 20.49
CA TRP A 845 38.06 1.01 19.36
C TRP A 845 38.44 2.49 19.19
N GLU A 846 37.44 3.37 19.14
CA GLU A 846 37.66 4.82 19.04
C GLU A 846 38.33 5.39 20.29
N LEU A 847 38.09 4.81 21.48
CA LEU A 847 38.82 5.21 22.67
C LEU A 847 40.32 4.94 22.51
N ASN A 848 40.67 3.71 22.12
CA ASN A 848 42.04 3.27 22.00
C ASN A 848 42.82 3.97 20.88
N TYR A 849 42.19 4.16 19.70
CA TYR A 849 42.88 4.68 18.51
C TYR A 849 42.71 6.18 18.27
N ASP A 850 41.70 6.84 18.85
CA ASP A 850 41.44 8.27 18.64
C ASP A 850 41.43 9.07 19.95
N PHE A 851 40.54 8.74 20.86
CA PHE A 851 40.27 9.57 22.04
C PHE A 851 41.50 9.72 22.94
N LEU A 852 42.09 8.60 23.35
CA LEU A 852 43.25 8.60 24.22
C LEU A 852 44.43 9.37 23.60
N PRO A 853 44.86 9.08 22.35
CA PRO A 853 46.05 9.73 21.78
C PRO A 853 45.82 11.15 21.25
N ASN A 854 44.61 11.50 20.82
CA ASN A 854 44.38 12.74 20.04
C ASN A 854 43.61 13.84 20.80
N TYR A 855 43.10 13.59 22.01
CA TYR A 855 42.30 14.58 22.73
C TYR A 855 43.04 15.23 23.91
N CYS A 856 42.64 16.46 24.22
CA CYS A 856 43.16 17.33 25.27
C CYS A 856 42.00 17.70 26.19
N TYR A 857 42.05 17.26 27.45
CA TYR A 857 41.05 17.64 28.45
C TYR A 857 41.23 19.10 28.89
N ASN A 858 40.12 19.81 29.05
CA ASN A 858 40.07 21.13 29.68
C ASN A 858 39.09 21.08 30.85
N GLY A 859 39.64 20.94 32.06
CA GLY A 859 38.89 20.79 33.31
C GLY A 859 38.00 21.97 33.65
N SER A 860 38.36 23.18 33.20
CA SER A 860 37.50 24.36 33.40
C SER A 860 36.19 24.30 32.60
N THR A 861 36.20 23.64 31.44
CA THR A 861 35.01 23.51 30.58
C THR A 861 34.35 22.14 30.67
N ASN A 862 35.01 21.18 31.33
CA ASN A 862 34.66 19.76 31.33
C ASN A 862 34.47 19.19 29.91
N ARG A 863 35.39 19.53 29.00
CA ARG A 863 35.37 19.08 27.60
C ARG A 863 36.76 18.67 27.14
N PHE A 864 36.78 17.69 26.25
CA PHE A 864 37.95 17.33 25.47
C PHE A 864 37.86 17.97 24.08
N VAL A 865 38.99 18.45 23.59
CA VAL A 865 39.17 18.95 22.22
C VAL A 865 40.34 18.24 21.55
N ARG A 866 40.38 18.20 20.22
CA ARG A 866 41.50 17.58 19.49
C ARG A 866 42.81 18.34 19.72
N THR A 867 43.91 17.60 19.69
CA THR A 867 45.29 18.08 19.77
C THR A 867 45.68 18.92 18.54
N VAL A 868 46.90 19.46 18.57
CA VAL A 868 47.52 20.18 17.45
C VAL A 868 47.90 19.21 16.33
N LEU A 869 47.92 19.73 15.09
CA LEU A 869 48.15 18.95 13.87
C LEU A 869 49.37 17.99 13.92
N PRO A 870 50.56 18.37 14.43
CA PRO A 870 51.72 17.46 14.45
C PRO A 870 51.55 16.24 15.36
N PHE A 871 50.59 16.27 16.28
CA PHE A 871 50.28 15.20 17.23
C PHE A 871 48.96 14.49 16.91
N SER A 872 48.25 14.90 15.85
CA SER A 872 47.02 14.24 15.41
C SER A 872 47.37 12.96 14.68
N GLN A 873 47.10 11.82 15.30
CA GLN A 873 47.28 10.51 14.71
C GLN A 873 46.03 10.15 13.91
N GLU A 874 46.04 10.52 12.62
CA GLU A 874 44.98 10.16 11.68
C GLU A 874 45.01 8.67 11.38
N PHE A 875 43.85 8.02 11.49
CA PHE A 875 43.64 6.67 10.97
C PHE A 875 42.53 6.68 9.93
N GLN A 876 42.75 5.94 8.84
CA GLN A 876 41.79 5.86 7.75
C GLN A 876 40.58 5.03 8.20
N ARG A 877 39.39 5.64 8.12
CA ARG A 877 38.10 4.97 8.34
C ARG A 877 37.46 4.64 6.99
N ASP A 878 36.89 3.44 6.88
CA ASP A 878 36.16 3.03 5.70
C ASP A 878 34.81 3.74 5.64
N LYS A 879 34.63 4.63 4.65
CA LYS A 879 33.37 5.37 4.49
C LYS A 879 32.23 4.44 4.10
N GLN A 880 31.13 4.52 4.83
CA GLN A 880 29.92 3.77 4.51
C GLN A 880 29.28 4.28 3.19
N PRO A 881 28.81 3.39 2.29
CA PRO A 881 28.10 3.80 1.08
C PRO A 881 26.75 4.48 1.40
N ASN A 882 26.43 5.53 0.66
CA ASN A 882 25.17 6.27 0.83
C ASN A 882 23.95 5.39 0.48
N ALA A 883 23.01 5.26 1.42
CA ALA A 883 21.74 4.59 1.21
C ALA A 883 20.62 5.57 0.82
N GLN A 884 19.47 5.03 0.40
CA GLN A 884 18.27 5.84 0.18
C GLN A 884 17.83 6.56 1.48
N PRO A 885 17.29 7.79 1.40
CA PRO A 885 16.97 8.59 2.58
C PRO A 885 16.03 7.94 3.60
N GLN A 886 15.12 7.06 3.15
CA GLN A 886 14.19 6.33 4.00
C GLN A 886 14.86 5.37 4.99
N TYR A 887 16.10 4.93 4.74
CA TYR A 887 16.86 4.11 5.69
C TYR A 887 17.59 4.95 6.74
N LEU A 888 17.63 6.27 6.58
CA LEU A 888 18.21 7.23 7.52
C LEU A 888 17.10 8.04 8.21
N HIS A 889 17.04 9.36 8.00
CA HIS A 889 16.10 10.27 8.66
C HIS A 889 14.77 10.43 7.89
N GLY A 890 14.63 9.79 6.72
CA GLY A 890 13.40 9.77 5.91
C GLY A 890 13.54 10.43 4.54
N SER A 891 13.99 11.69 4.49
CA SER A 891 14.11 12.45 3.24
C SER A 891 15.45 13.19 3.14
N LYS A 892 15.83 13.64 1.94
CA LYS A 892 17.06 14.42 1.74
C LYS A 892 17.09 15.69 2.61
N ALA A 893 15.96 16.39 2.73
CA ALA A 893 15.83 17.58 3.57
C ALA A 893 16.01 17.27 5.05
N LEU A 894 15.42 16.17 5.54
CA LEU A 894 15.59 15.74 6.93
C LEU A 894 17.02 15.27 7.22
N ASN A 895 17.65 14.54 6.31
CA ASN A 895 19.05 14.14 6.45
C ASN A 895 19.96 15.36 6.63
N LEU A 896 19.77 16.41 5.82
CA LEU A 896 20.56 17.64 5.92
C LEU A 896 20.28 18.38 7.24
N ALA A 897 19.01 18.49 7.63
CA ALA A 897 18.63 19.15 8.88
C ALA A 897 19.24 18.47 10.11
N TYR A 898 19.11 17.14 10.21
CA TYR A 898 19.68 16.37 11.32
C TYR A 898 21.21 16.36 11.31
N SER A 899 21.84 16.21 10.14
CA SER A 899 23.30 16.32 10.03
C SER A 899 23.81 17.69 10.51
N SER A 900 23.06 18.77 10.24
CA SER A 900 23.41 20.11 10.73
C SER A 900 23.23 20.25 12.24
N ILE A 901 22.16 19.66 12.80
CA ILE A 901 21.94 19.61 14.26
C ILE A 901 23.13 18.92 14.94
N TYR A 902 23.47 17.71 14.48
CA TYR A 902 24.51 16.90 15.11
C TYR A 902 25.93 17.35 14.78
N GLY A 903 26.11 18.17 13.73
CA GLY A 903 27.38 18.86 13.45
C GLY A 903 27.92 19.65 14.64
N SER A 904 27.04 20.18 15.50
CA SER A 904 27.42 20.92 16.72
C SER A 904 28.15 20.06 17.78
N TYR A 905 28.08 18.73 17.67
CA TYR A 905 28.68 17.80 18.62
C TYR A 905 30.00 17.20 18.13
N ARG A 906 30.46 17.53 16.92
CA ARG A 906 31.64 16.90 16.29
C ARG A 906 32.98 17.45 16.76
N ASN A 907 33.01 18.65 17.34
CA ASN A 907 34.26 19.37 17.64
C ASN A 907 34.75 19.21 19.09
N PHE A 908 34.05 18.46 19.93
CA PHE A 908 34.44 18.20 21.32
C PHE A 908 33.86 16.87 21.80
N VAL A 909 34.38 16.35 22.92
CA VAL A 909 33.75 15.28 23.71
C VAL A 909 33.47 15.82 25.10
N GLY A 910 32.24 15.70 25.59
CA GLY A 910 31.83 16.21 26.89
C GLY A 910 30.58 15.51 27.44
N PRO A 911 29.89 16.10 28.43
CA PRO A 911 28.73 15.49 29.08
C PRO A 911 27.66 14.87 28.15
N PRO A 912 27.23 15.51 27.04
CA PRO A 912 26.22 14.89 26.17
C PRO A 912 26.72 13.59 25.52
N HIS A 913 28.01 13.51 25.18
CA HIS A 913 28.60 12.30 24.62
C HIS A 913 28.70 11.19 25.68
N PHE A 914 29.18 11.51 26.88
CA PHE A 914 29.28 10.54 27.97
C PHE A 914 27.90 10.02 28.41
N GLN A 915 26.87 10.86 28.41
CA GLN A 915 25.50 10.44 28.69
C GLN A 915 24.99 9.41 27.67
N VAL A 916 25.24 9.64 26.37
CA VAL A 916 24.85 8.70 25.32
C VAL A 916 25.66 7.40 25.41
N ILE A 917 26.98 7.49 25.62
CA ILE A 917 27.84 6.32 25.79
C ILE A 917 27.36 5.47 26.97
N CYS A 918 27.04 6.11 28.10
CA CYS A 918 26.52 5.43 29.29
C CYS A 918 25.26 4.62 28.96
N ARG A 919 24.25 5.25 28.35
CA ARG A 919 22.98 4.60 28.02
C ARG A 919 23.13 3.46 27.00
N LEU A 920 23.97 3.63 25.98
CA LEU A 920 24.13 2.61 24.92
C LEU A 920 25.00 1.42 25.35
N LEU A 921 25.96 1.62 26.26
CA LEU A 921 26.79 0.54 26.78
C LEU A 921 26.11 -0.21 27.93
N GLY A 922 25.37 0.51 28.78
CA GLY A 922 24.88 0.00 30.05
C GLY A 922 26.01 -0.46 30.97
N TYR A 923 25.64 -1.09 32.10
CA TYR A 923 26.62 -1.55 33.09
C TYR A 923 27.68 -2.49 32.51
N GLN A 924 27.26 -3.47 31.72
CA GLN A 924 28.14 -4.48 31.15
C GLN A 924 29.15 -3.88 30.15
N GLY A 925 28.70 -2.95 29.31
CA GLY A 925 29.57 -2.25 28.38
C GLY A 925 30.55 -1.31 29.09
N ILE A 926 30.10 -0.57 30.11
CA ILE A 926 30.97 0.32 30.90
C ILE A 926 32.04 -0.50 31.63
N ALA A 927 31.67 -1.64 32.23
CA ALA A 927 32.58 -2.51 32.95
C ALA A 927 33.71 -3.04 32.04
N VAL A 928 33.37 -3.55 30.85
CA VAL A 928 34.41 -4.05 29.92
C VAL A 928 35.31 -2.92 29.42
N VAL A 929 34.76 -1.74 29.11
CA VAL A 929 35.57 -0.58 28.70
C VAL A 929 36.54 -0.17 29.82
N MET A 930 36.08 -0.09 31.07
CA MET A 930 36.97 0.22 32.20
C MET A 930 38.08 -0.83 32.39
N GLU A 931 37.76 -2.12 32.27
CA GLU A 931 38.74 -3.20 32.36
C GLU A 931 39.78 -3.14 31.23
N GLU A 932 39.36 -2.89 30.00
CA GLU A 932 40.28 -2.74 28.87
C GLU A 932 41.13 -1.48 29.00
N LEU A 933 40.56 -0.35 29.46
CA LEU A 933 41.34 0.86 29.75
C LEU A 933 42.39 0.62 30.85
N LEU A 934 42.07 -0.17 31.89
CA LEU A 934 43.05 -0.58 32.89
C LEU A 934 44.19 -1.40 32.28
N LYS A 935 43.91 -2.28 31.31
CA LYS A 935 44.94 -3.03 30.58
C LYS A 935 45.81 -2.12 29.71
N VAL A 936 45.21 -1.11 29.05
CA VAL A 936 45.95 -0.09 28.30
C VAL A 936 46.88 0.69 29.24
N VAL A 937 46.36 1.19 30.38
CA VAL A 937 47.17 1.91 31.37
C VAL A 937 48.29 1.03 31.92
N LYS A 938 48.02 -0.24 32.22
CA LYS A 938 49.04 -1.20 32.65
C LYS A 938 50.13 -1.37 31.59
N SER A 939 49.73 -1.55 30.33
CA SER A 939 50.65 -1.71 29.19
C SER A 939 51.57 -0.49 29.03
N LEU A 940 51.01 0.72 29.10
CA LEU A 940 51.77 1.96 29.00
C LEU A 940 52.71 2.16 30.20
N LEU A 941 52.21 1.99 31.43
CA LEU A 941 52.98 2.19 32.66
C LEU A 941 54.11 1.18 32.83
N GLN A 942 53.92 -0.08 32.44
CA GLN A 942 54.92 -1.14 32.57
C GLN A 942 55.77 -1.33 31.31
N GLY A 943 55.36 -0.76 30.18
CA GLY A 943 56.06 -0.81 28.89
C GLY A 943 56.83 0.48 28.61
N THR A 944 56.28 1.31 27.74
CA THR A 944 56.98 2.51 27.21
C THR A 944 57.26 3.53 28.30
N ILE A 945 56.32 3.86 29.18
CA ILE A 945 56.56 4.86 30.22
C ILE A 945 57.65 4.38 31.18
N LEU A 946 57.62 3.12 31.64
CA LEU A 946 58.67 2.57 32.50
C LEU A 946 60.05 2.64 31.85
N GLN A 947 60.14 2.29 30.56
CA GLN A 947 61.39 2.36 29.81
C GLN A 947 61.95 3.78 29.77
N TYR A 948 61.12 4.78 29.46
CA TYR A 948 61.57 6.17 29.42
C TYR A 948 61.84 6.74 30.82
N VAL A 949 61.10 6.32 31.85
CA VAL A 949 61.39 6.70 33.24
C VAL A 949 62.75 6.17 33.67
N LYS A 950 63.08 4.90 33.39
CA LYS A 950 64.41 4.34 33.66
C LYS A 950 65.52 5.11 32.93
N THR A 951 65.30 5.38 31.64
CA THR A 951 66.25 6.16 30.81
C THR A 951 66.45 7.56 31.37
N LEU A 952 65.37 8.31 31.62
CA LEU A 952 65.44 9.70 32.09
C LEU A 952 65.93 9.82 33.55
N MET A 953 65.75 8.80 34.38
CA MET A 953 66.29 8.79 35.74
C MET A 953 67.82 8.65 35.74
N GLU A 954 68.41 7.97 34.76
CA GLU A 954 69.87 7.95 34.58
C GLU A 954 70.41 9.27 34.01
N VAL A 955 69.60 9.96 33.19
CA VAL A 955 69.91 11.30 32.66
C VAL A 955 69.76 12.40 33.73
N MET A 956 68.94 12.19 34.77
CA MET A 956 68.77 13.15 35.85
C MET A 956 70.10 13.39 36.61
N PRO A 957 70.42 14.64 37.01
CA PRO A 957 71.51 14.89 37.94
C PRO A 957 71.32 14.08 39.22
N LYS A 958 72.34 13.28 39.58
CA LYS A 958 72.29 12.39 40.75
C LYS A 958 71.87 13.10 42.04
N ILE A 959 72.30 14.36 42.20
CA ILE A 959 71.96 15.23 43.33
C ILE A 959 71.65 16.63 42.78
N CYS A 960 70.53 17.21 43.19
CA CYS A 960 70.15 18.58 42.84
C CYS A 960 69.55 19.32 44.05
N ARG A 961 70.37 20.13 44.72
CA ARG A 961 69.97 20.93 45.88
C ARG A 961 69.03 22.06 45.50
N LEU A 962 68.17 22.49 46.42
CA LEU A 962 67.42 23.74 46.30
C LEU A 962 68.29 24.91 46.81
N PRO A 963 68.79 25.82 45.94
CA PRO A 963 69.69 26.88 46.39
C PRO A 963 68.97 27.83 47.36
N ARG A 964 69.71 28.39 48.33
CA ARG A 964 69.13 29.27 49.35
C ARG A 964 68.61 30.58 48.73
N HIS A 965 67.75 31.31 49.45
CA HIS A 965 67.11 32.54 48.94
C HIS A 965 68.13 33.62 48.58
N GLU A 966 69.32 33.59 49.21
CA GLU A 966 70.41 34.53 49.01
C GLU A 966 71.02 34.49 47.59
N TYR A 967 70.84 33.40 46.85
CA TYR A 967 71.26 33.31 45.44
C TYR A 967 70.41 34.19 44.51
N GLY A 968 69.19 34.56 44.93
CA GLY A 968 68.21 35.29 44.12
C GLY A 968 67.57 34.43 43.03
N SER A 969 66.34 34.75 42.65
CA SER A 969 65.57 33.97 41.67
C SER A 969 66.20 33.87 40.26
N PRO A 970 66.92 34.88 39.73
CA PRO A 970 67.62 34.73 38.45
C PRO A 970 68.74 33.67 38.51
N GLY A 971 69.54 33.68 39.58
CA GLY A 971 70.60 32.70 39.80
C GLY A 971 70.06 31.29 40.03
N ILE A 972 68.90 31.15 40.69
CA ILE A 972 68.22 29.87 40.86
C ILE A 972 67.68 29.34 39.52
N LEU A 973 67.09 30.21 38.69
CA LEU A 973 66.64 29.83 37.35
C LEU A 973 67.83 29.37 36.48
N GLU A 974 68.96 30.08 36.53
CA GLU A 974 70.18 29.68 35.82
C GLU A 974 70.71 28.31 36.32
N PHE A 975 70.72 28.11 37.65
CA PHE A 975 71.12 26.85 38.27
C PHE A 975 70.27 25.67 37.77
N PHE A 976 68.94 25.80 37.79
CA PHE A 976 68.05 24.74 37.30
C PHE A 976 68.18 24.52 35.79
N HIS A 977 68.36 25.58 35.00
CA HIS A 977 68.65 25.45 33.57
C HIS A 977 69.93 24.67 33.28
N HIS A 978 70.96 24.81 34.12
CA HIS A 978 72.20 24.05 33.98
C HIS A 978 72.00 22.59 34.42
N GLN A 979 71.45 22.38 35.62
CA GLN A 979 71.28 21.04 36.19
C GLN A 979 70.32 20.15 35.41
N LEU A 980 69.29 20.73 34.78
CA LEU A 980 68.23 19.99 34.07
C LEU A 980 68.38 20.05 32.55
N LYS A 981 69.54 20.52 32.03
CA LYS A 981 69.78 20.73 30.60
C LYS A 981 69.44 19.48 29.76
N ASP A 982 69.91 18.32 30.19
CA ASP A 982 69.75 17.08 29.43
C ASP A 982 68.30 16.59 29.38
N ILE A 983 67.47 16.98 30.36
CA ILE A 983 66.02 16.74 30.34
C ILE A 983 65.32 17.75 29.43
N VAL A 984 65.73 19.02 29.46
CA VAL A 984 65.17 20.09 28.61
C VAL A 984 65.43 19.82 27.12
N GLU A 985 66.61 19.30 26.78
CA GLU A 985 67.03 19.01 25.39
C GLU A 985 66.62 17.61 24.90
N TYR A 986 65.93 16.81 25.73
CA TYR A 986 65.55 15.45 25.35
C TYR A 986 64.49 15.44 24.25
N ALA A 987 64.89 15.02 23.04
CA ALA A 987 64.09 15.16 21.82
C ALA A 987 62.70 14.49 21.90
N GLU A 988 62.63 13.32 22.54
CA GLU A 988 61.41 12.50 22.61
C GLU A 988 60.55 12.78 23.85
N LEU A 989 60.90 13.82 24.63
CA LEU A 989 60.17 14.13 25.85
C LEU A 989 58.71 14.49 25.54
N LYS A 990 58.47 15.29 24.50
CA LYS A 990 57.12 15.67 24.10
C LYS A 990 56.45 14.57 23.27
N THR A 991 57.13 14.07 22.24
CA THR A 991 56.54 13.14 21.25
C THR A 991 56.24 11.76 21.81
N VAL A 992 56.98 11.30 22.83
CA VAL A 992 56.78 9.97 23.43
C VAL A 992 56.36 10.07 24.89
N CYS A 993 57.13 10.76 25.74
CA CYS A 993 56.85 10.74 27.18
C CYS A 993 55.54 11.46 27.52
N PHE A 994 55.38 12.70 27.06
CA PHE A 994 54.15 13.47 27.31
C PHE A 994 52.93 12.88 26.57
N GLN A 995 53.14 12.34 25.37
CA GLN A 995 52.11 11.61 24.62
C GLN A 995 51.54 10.44 25.43
N ASN A 996 52.40 9.53 25.88
CA ASN A 996 51.98 8.33 26.62
C ASN A 996 51.35 8.68 27.97
N LEU A 997 51.88 9.70 28.66
CA LEU A 997 51.28 10.18 29.91
C LEU A 997 49.91 10.82 29.67
N ARG A 998 49.73 11.57 28.58
CA ARG A 998 48.41 12.09 28.21
C ARG A 998 47.41 10.97 27.96
N GLU A 999 47.80 9.89 27.29
CA GLU A 999 46.92 8.73 27.07
C GLU A 999 46.49 8.08 28.38
N VAL A 1000 47.42 7.87 29.31
CA VAL A 1000 47.10 7.38 30.67
C VAL A 1000 46.14 8.34 31.39
N GLY A 1001 46.38 9.64 31.30
CA GLY A 1001 45.52 10.64 31.94
C GLY A 1001 44.12 10.68 31.35
N ASN A 1002 44.00 10.62 30.02
CA ASN A 1002 42.72 10.58 29.32
C ASN A 1002 41.94 9.30 29.67
N ALA A 1003 42.61 8.16 29.84
CA ALA A 1003 41.96 6.91 30.26
C ALA A 1003 41.38 7.03 31.68
N VAL A 1004 42.14 7.60 32.61
CA VAL A 1004 41.71 7.83 34.00
C VAL A 1004 40.55 8.82 34.05
N LEU A 1005 40.65 9.91 33.28
CA LEU A 1005 39.57 10.90 33.14
C LEU A 1005 38.31 10.29 32.53
N PHE A 1006 38.44 9.41 31.53
CA PHE A 1006 37.29 8.72 30.96
C PHE A 1006 36.55 7.89 32.02
N CYS A 1007 37.28 7.11 32.82
CA CYS A 1007 36.70 6.32 33.92
C CYS A 1007 35.98 7.21 34.94
N LEU A 1008 36.56 8.35 35.32
CA LEU A 1008 35.93 9.30 36.23
C LEU A 1008 34.64 9.90 35.65
N LEU A 1009 34.68 10.35 34.40
CA LEU A 1009 33.57 11.06 33.77
C LEU A 1009 32.43 10.12 33.39
N ILE A 1010 32.71 8.90 32.97
CA ILE A 1010 31.66 7.91 32.67
C ILE A 1010 30.95 7.45 33.94
N GLU A 1011 31.64 7.33 35.08
CA GLU A 1011 31.03 7.06 36.38
C GLU A 1011 30.10 8.19 36.83
N GLN A 1012 30.51 9.45 36.62
CA GLN A 1012 29.65 10.60 36.89
C GLN A 1012 28.39 10.58 36.03
N SER A 1013 28.51 10.29 34.73
CA SER A 1013 27.35 10.15 33.84
C SER A 1013 26.43 9.00 34.25
N LEU A 1014 27.00 7.86 34.67
CA LEU A 1014 26.22 6.74 35.18
C LEU A 1014 25.45 7.11 36.45
N SER A 1015 26.10 7.82 37.38
CA SER A 1015 25.45 8.29 38.61
C SER A 1015 24.28 9.24 38.32
N LEU A 1016 24.42 10.11 37.31
CA LEU A 1016 23.36 11.02 36.86
C LEU A 1016 22.21 10.28 36.19
N GLU A 1017 22.49 9.23 35.42
CA GLU A 1017 21.46 8.38 34.81
C GLU A 1017 20.67 7.63 35.90
N GLU A 1018 21.37 6.96 36.81
CA GLU A 1018 20.77 6.19 37.89
C GLU A 1018 19.90 7.02 38.83
N VAL A 1019 20.32 8.24 39.21
CA VAL A 1019 19.51 9.08 40.10
C VAL A 1019 18.22 9.52 39.42
N CYS A 1020 18.23 9.73 38.10
CA CYS A 1020 17.02 10.04 37.35
C CYS A 1020 16.06 8.84 37.30
N ASP A 1021 16.59 7.63 37.08
CA ASP A 1021 15.81 6.39 37.16
C ASP A 1021 15.14 6.24 38.52
N LEU A 1022 15.87 6.45 39.62
CA LEU A 1022 15.35 6.37 40.99
C LEU A 1022 14.26 7.41 41.27
N LEU A 1023 14.40 8.63 40.76
CA LEU A 1023 13.38 9.67 40.89
C LEU A 1023 12.07 9.27 40.19
N HIS A 1024 12.15 8.59 39.05
CA HIS A 1024 10.98 8.06 38.35
C HIS A 1024 10.39 6.82 39.03
N ALA A 1025 11.22 5.99 39.67
CA ALA A 1025 10.78 4.80 40.40
C ALA A 1025 10.12 5.13 41.75
N ALA A 1026 10.54 6.22 42.40
CA ALA A 1026 10.12 6.59 43.76
C ALA A 1026 8.60 6.49 44.05
N PRO A 1027 7.68 6.98 43.18
CA PRO A 1027 6.24 6.87 43.44
C PRO A 1027 5.72 5.43 43.49
N PHE A 1028 6.37 4.50 42.78
CA PHE A 1028 5.98 3.10 42.68
C PHE A 1028 6.61 2.23 43.77
N GLN A 1029 7.69 2.71 44.39
CA GLN A 1029 8.44 2.08 45.47
C GLN A 1029 8.13 2.69 46.86
N ASN A 1030 7.06 3.49 46.96
CA ASN A 1030 6.62 4.14 48.20
C ASN A 1030 7.66 5.11 48.81
N ILE A 1031 8.46 5.77 47.97
CA ILE A 1031 9.42 6.79 48.40
C ILE A 1031 8.79 8.17 48.18
N LEU A 1032 8.48 8.85 49.28
CA LEU A 1032 7.83 10.16 49.27
C LEU A 1032 8.77 11.27 49.73
N PRO A 1033 8.76 12.44 49.08
CA PRO A 1033 9.53 13.59 49.53
C PRO A 1033 9.00 14.11 50.87
N ARG A 1034 9.87 14.79 51.62
CA ARG A 1034 9.48 15.42 52.90
C ARG A 1034 8.42 16.49 52.67
N VAL A 1035 7.24 16.30 53.25
CA VAL A 1035 6.11 17.22 53.11
C VAL A 1035 6.24 18.44 54.02
N HIS A 1036 5.82 19.61 53.52
CA HIS A 1036 5.73 20.82 54.34
C HIS A 1036 4.66 20.67 55.43
N VAL A 1037 5.01 20.98 56.68
CA VAL A 1037 4.15 20.84 57.86
C VAL A 1037 3.80 22.21 58.39
N LYS A 1038 2.50 22.53 58.46
CA LYS A 1038 2.02 23.79 59.05
C LYS A 1038 2.02 23.69 60.57
N GLU A 1039 1.97 24.85 61.23
CA GLU A 1039 1.84 24.91 62.69
C GLU A 1039 0.59 24.13 63.15
N GLY A 1040 0.78 23.20 64.11
CA GLY A 1040 -0.26 22.28 64.57
C GLY A 1040 -0.33 20.92 63.87
N GLU A 1041 0.41 20.70 62.77
CA GLU A 1041 0.52 19.39 62.12
C GLU A 1041 1.78 18.63 62.60
N ARG A 1042 1.70 17.29 62.70
CA ARG A 1042 2.87 16.43 62.91
C ARG A 1042 3.35 15.84 61.59
N VAL A 1043 4.67 15.83 61.36
CA VAL A 1043 5.29 15.27 60.14
C VAL A 1043 4.82 13.83 59.91
N ASP A 1044 4.81 13.00 60.96
CA ASP A 1044 4.46 11.57 60.86
C ASP A 1044 2.99 11.37 60.45
N ALA A 1045 2.09 12.17 61.02
CA ALA A 1045 0.67 12.10 60.69
C ALA A 1045 0.39 12.57 59.26
N LYS A 1046 1.19 13.50 58.73
CA LYS A 1046 1.05 13.98 57.36
C LYS A 1046 1.69 13.03 56.35
N MET A 1047 2.86 12.49 56.66
CA MET A 1047 3.53 11.47 55.85
C MET A 1047 2.67 10.21 55.71
N LYS A 1048 2.08 9.68 56.80
CA LYS A 1048 1.16 8.53 56.73
C LYS A 1048 -0.09 8.79 55.88
N ARG A 1049 -0.64 10.00 55.93
CA ARG A 1049 -1.76 10.39 55.05
C ARG A 1049 -1.34 10.45 53.59
N LEU A 1050 -0.14 10.94 53.32
CA LEU A 1050 0.40 10.99 51.97
C LEU A 1050 0.73 9.59 51.44
N GLU A 1051 1.31 8.73 52.27
CA GLU A 1051 1.52 7.31 52.00
C GLU A 1051 0.19 6.61 51.68
N SER A 1052 -0.85 6.86 52.46
CA SER A 1052 -2.20 6.32 52.17
C SER A 1052 -2.75 6.80 50.82
N LYS A 1053 -2.45 8.04 50.42
CA LYS A 1053 -2.85 8.59 49.12
C LYS A 1053 -2.16 7.87 47.96
N TYR A 1054 -0.88 7.52 48.12
CA TYR A 1054 -0.07 6.89 47.07
C TYR A 1054 0.02 5.37 47.16
N ALA A 1055 -0.55 4.76 48.21
CA ALA A 1055 -0.64 3.30 48.35
C ALA A 1055 -1.17 2.56 47.10
N PRO A 1056 -2.12 3.10 46.30
CA PRO A 1056 -2.54 2.45 45.04
C PRO A 1056 -1.45 2.35 43.97
N LEU A 1057 -0.41 3.18 44.04
CA LEU A 1057 0.72 3.17 43.10
C LEU A 1057 1.83 2.22 43.55
N HIS A 1058 1.81 1.74 44.79
CA HIS A 1058 2.85 0.87 45.31
C HIS A 1058 2.80 -0.50 44.62
N LEU A 1059 3.76 -0.72 43.72
CA LEU A 1059 3.65 -1.76 42.69
C LEU A 1059 3.70 -3.18 43.29
N VAL A 1060 4.69 -3.47 44.13
CA VAL A 1060 4.89 -4.82 44.68
C VAL A 1060 3.69 -5.24 45.54
N PRO A 1061 3.19 -4.45 46.52
CA PRO A 1061 2.00 -4.85 47.28
C PRO A 1061 0.73 -4.97 46.44
N LEU A 1062 0.60 -4.18 45.36
CA LEU A 1062 -0.52 -4.30 44.43
C LEU A 1062 -0.49 -5.65 43.71
N ILE A 1063 0.67 -6.07 43.22
CA ILE A 1063 0.87 -7.36 42.55
C ILE A 1063 0.80 -8.52 43.56
N GLU A 1064 1.28 -8.36 44.78
CA GLU A 1064 1.10 -9.37 45.84
C GLU A 1064 -0.37 -9.61 46.18
N ARG A 1065 -1.21 -8.58 46.04
CA ARG A 1065 -2.64 -8.67 46.31
C ARG A 1065 -3.45 -9.23 45.13
N LEU A 1066 -3.07 -8.91 43.90
CA LEU A 1066 -3.88 -9.18 42.70
C LEU A 1066 -3.22 -10.13 41.69
N GLY A 1067 -1.91 -10.32 41.77
CA GLY A 1067 -1.11 -11.04 40.79
C GLY A 1067 -0.90 -12.50 41.12
N THR A 1068 -0.40 -13.24 40.12
CA THR A 1068 -0.02 -14.65 40.26
C THR A 1068 1.33 -14.79 40.98
N PRO A 1069 1.67 -15.98 41.51
CA PRO A 1069 2.99 -16.21 42.10
C PRO A 1069 4.17 -15.88 41.16
N GLN A 1070 4.02 -16.14 39.86
CA GLN A 1070 5.03 -15.77 38.86
C GLN A 1070 5.17 -14.26 38.72
N GLN A 1071 4.05 -13.53 38.65
CA GLN A 1071 4.06 -12.07 38.58
C GLN A 1071 4.68 -11.45 39.83
N ILE A 1072 4.41 -12.01 41.02
CA ILE A 1072 5.00 -11.55 42.28
C ILE A 1072 6.52 -11.74 42.27
N ALA A 1073 7.01 -12.92 41.86
CA ALA A 1073 8.45 -13.17 41.78
C ALA A 1073 9.14 -12.18 40.83
N ILE A 1074 8.59 -12.00 39.62
CA ILE A 1074 9.11 -11.06 38.62
C ILE A 1074 9.07 -9.62 39.15
N ALA A 1075 7.98 -9.21 39.80
CA ALA A 1075 7.84 -7.86 40.35
C ALA A 1075 8.85 -7.59 41.47
N ARG A 1076 9.11 -8.56 42.35
CA ARG A 1076 10.12 -8.43 43.42
C ARG A 1076 11.54 -8.33 42.86
N GLU A 1077 11.88 -9.12 41.84
CA GLU A 1077 13.18 -9.01 41.18
C GLU A 1077 13.32 -7.67 40.43
N GLY A 1078 12.29 -7.25 39.69
CA GLY A 1078 12.28 -5.96 38.99
C GLY A 1078 12.41 -4.78 39.95
N ASP A 1079 11.72 -4.82 41.09
CA ASP A 1079 11.84 -3.80 42.14
C ASP A 1079 13.26 -3.75 42.73
N LEU A 1080 13.88 -4.92 42.96
CA LEU A 1080 15.25 -5.02 43.47
C LEU A 1080 16.26 -4.36 42.51
N LEU A 1081 16.19 -4.70 41.23
CA LEU A 1081 17.07 -4.11 40.19
C LEU A 1081 16.84 -2.60 40.00
N THR A 1082 15.64 -2.12 40.29
CA THR A 1082 15.29 -0.70 40.15
C THR A 1082 15.83 0.12 41.32
N LYS A 1083 15.76 -0.39 42.56
CA LYS A 1083 16.23 0.36 43.74
C LYS A 1083 17.74 0.23 44.00
N GLU A 1084 18.37 -0.87 43.62
CA GLU A 1084 19.79 -1.10 43.88
C GLU A 1084 20.67 -0.58 42.73
N ARG A 1085 21.08 0.69 42.83
CA ARG A 1085 21.93 1.38 41.84
C ARG A 1085 23.28 1.77 42.46
N LEU A 1086 24.33 1.96 41.66
CA LEU A 1086 25.68 2.27 42.18
C LEU A 1086 25.68 3.58 42.99
N CYS A 1087 24.96 4.60 42.53
CA CYS A 1087 24.85 5.90 43.21
C CYS A 1087 24.27 5.84 44.63
N CYS A 1088 23.69 4.70 45.06
CA CYS A 1088 23.17 4.51 46.41
C CYS A 1088 24.26 4.32 47.47
N GLY A 1089 25.50 4.01 47.09
CA GLY A 1089 26.59 3.82 48.06
C GLY A 1089 27.87 3.17 47.54
N LEU A 1090 28.03 3.01 46.23
CA LEU A 1090 29.21 2.41 45.60
C LEU A 1090 29.91 3.42 44.69
N SER A 1091 31.24 3.32 44.59
CA SER A 1091 32.03 4.12 43.65
C SER A 1091 33.10 3.24 42.98
N MET A 1092 33.40 3.52 41.70
CA MET A 1092 34.33 2.75 40.89
C MET A 1092 35.72 3.37 40.85
N PHE A 1093 35.82 4.71 40.85
CA PHE A 1093 37.08 5.42 40.65
C PHE A 1093 38.17 5.07 41.69
N GLU A 1094 37.77 4.85 42.95
CA GLU A 1094 38.69 4.38 44.00
C GLU A 1094 39.33 3.03 43.65
N VAL A 1095 38.52 2.09 43.12
CA VAL A 1095 38.97 0.75 42.71
C VAL A 1095 39.93 0.86 41.52
N ILE A 1096 39.62 1.73 40.55
CA ILE A 1096 40.48 2.01 39.40
C ILE A 1096 41.86 2.49 39.87
N LEU A 1097 41.92 3.52 40.72
CA LEU A 1097 43.17 4.05 41.25
C LEU A 1097 43.97 3.02 42.05
N THR A 1098 43.28 2.24 42.90
CA THR A 1098 43.89 1.18 43.71
C THR A 1098 44.52 0.10 42.85
N ARG A 1099 43.87 -0.30 41.73
CA ARG A 1099 44.43 -1.25 40.78
C ARG A 1099 45.62 -0.66 40.03
N ILE A 1100 45.56 0.59 39.58
CA ILE A 1100 46.68 1.24 38.90
C ILE A 1100 47.93 1.29 39.80
N ARG A 1101 47.77 1.47 41.11
CA ARG A 1101 48.89 1.45 42.07
C ARG A 1101 49.70 0.16 41.99
N THR A 1102 49.04 -0.99 41.76
CA THR A 1102 49.70 -2.31 41.60
C THR A 1102 50.51 -2.43 40.31
N PHE A 1103 50.38 -1.48 39.38
CA PHE A 1103 51.19 -1.49 38.15
C PHE A 1103 52.55 -0.83 38.34
N LEU A 1104 52.76 -0.12 39.46
CA LEU A 1104 53.95 0.67 39.79
C LEU A 1104 54.89 -0.05 40.78
N ASP A 1105 55.05 -1.37 40.64
CA ASP A 1105 55.86 -2.19 41.56
C ASP A 1105 57.37 -2.16 41.27
N ASP A 1106 57.78 -1.69 40.08
CA ASP A 1106 59.20 -1.57 39.74
C ASP A 1106 59.93 -0.63 40.72
N PRO A 1107 61.12 -1.01 41.22
CA PRO A 1107 61.82 -0.23 42.23
C PRO A 1107 62.19 1.19 41.75
N ILE A 1108 62.32 1.44 40.43
CA ILE A 1108 62.69 2.76 39.91
C ILE A 1108 61.70 3.87 40.30
N TRP A 1109 60.43 3.52 40.53
CA TRP A 1109 59.40 4.49 40.89
C TRP A 1109 59.65 5.12 42.29
N ARG A 1110 60.13 4.31 43.24
CA ARG A 1110 60.36 4.69 44.64
C ARG A 1110 61.83 5.01 44.94
N GLY A 1111 62.76 4.50 44.13
CA GLY A 1111 64.18 4.62 44.38
C GLY A 1111 64.68 3.75 45.55
N PRO A 1112 65.98 3.86 45.88
CA PRO A 1112 66.59 3.15 47.01
C PRO A 1112 66.10 3.71 48.36
N LEU A 1113 66.51 3.08 49.47
CA LEU A 1113 66.28 3.63 50.81
C LEU A 1113 67.09 4.93 51.03
N PRO A 1114 66.55 5.92 51.76
CA PRO A 1114 67.23 7.20 51.96
C PRO A 1114 68.41 7.10 52.92
N SER A 1115 69.49 7.80 52.60
CA SER A 1115 70.75 7.80 53.35
C SER A 1115 70.58 8.25 54.81
N ASN A 1116 69.65 9.16 55.08
CA ASN A 1116 69.34 9.67 56.42
C ASN A 1116 68.34 8.79 57.20
N GLY A 1117 67.88 7.67 56.62
CA GLY A 1117 66.87 6.80 57.22
C GLY A 1117 65.47 7.44 57.32
N VAL A 1118 65.25 8.63 56.76
CA VAL A 1118 63.98 9.39 56.80
C VAL A 1118 63.35 9.47 55.41
N MET A 1119 63.93 10.29 54.53
CA MET A 1119 63.48 10.59 53.17
C MET A 1119 64.62 11.17 52.33
N HIS A 1120 64.57 10.99 51.00
CA HIS A 1120 65.47 11.67 50.07
C HIS A 1120 65.18 13.18 50.05
N VAL A 1121 66.23 13.99 49.92
CA VAL A 1121 66.10 15.46 49.93
C VAL A 1121 66.76 16.04 48.69
N ASP A 1122 68.06 15.82 48.54
CA ASP A 1122 68.82 16.36 47.40
C ASP A 1122 68.90 15.33 46.26
N GLU A 1123 68.78 14.03 46.57
CA GLU A 1123 68.88 12.92 45.64
C GLU A 1123 67.71 12.91 44.64
N CYS A 1124 68.03 12.71 43.35
CA CYS A 1124 67.04 12.65 42.28
C CYS A 1124 66.76 11.20 41.87
N VAL A 1125 66.24 10.40 42.80
CA VAL A 1125 66.04 8.94 42.63
C VAL A 1125 64.58 8.50 42.72
N GLU A 1126 63.66 9.42 43.01
CA GLU A 1126 62.22 9.16 43.10
C GLU A 1126 61.49 9.76 41.89
N PHE A 1127 60.40 9.15 41.43
CA PHE A 1127 59.65 9.61 40.26
C PHE A 1127 59.24 11.09 40.34
N HIS A 1128 58.79 11.58 41.51
CA HIS A 1128 58.39 12.99 41.65
C HIS A 1128 59.51 13.99 41.33
N ARG A 1129 60.79 13.61 41.48
CA ARG A 1129 61.94 14.45 41.11
C ARG A 1129 62.10 14.53 39.59
N LEU A 1130 61.88 13.42 38.88
CA LEU A 1130 61.80 13.41 37.42
C LEU A 1130 60.59 14.24 36.96
N TRP A 1131 59.44 14.12 37.61
CA TRP A 1131 58.28 14.96 37.31
C TRP A 1131 58.56 16.44 37.55
N SER A 1132 59.30 16.81 38.61
CA SER A 1132 59.75 18.20 38.81
C SER A 1132 60.64 18.69 37.68
N ALA A 1133 61.50 17.83 37.11
CA ALA A 1133 62.28 18.18 35.93
C ALA A 1133 61.41 18.36 34.68
N MET A 1134 60.44 17.45 34.45
CA MET A 1134 59.45 17.61 33.38
C MET A 1134 58.60 18.88 33.56
N GLN A 1135 58.22 19.21 34.79
CA GLN A 1135 57.52 20.44 35.15
C GLN A 1135 58.33 21.67 34.84
N PHE A 1136 59.64 21.64 35.10
CA PHE A 1136 60.53 22.69 34.67
C PHE A 1136 60.47 22.89 33.15
N VAL A 1137 60.52 21.81 32.36
CA VAL A 1137 60.44 21.90 30.88
C VAL A 1137 59.13 22.53 30.42
N TYR A 1138 57.98 22.06 30.91
CA TYR A 1138 56.69 22.53 30.39
C TYR A 1138 56.27 23.91 30.93
N CYS A 1139 56.91 24.38 32.01
CA CYS A 1139 56.72 25.75 32.51
C CYS A 1139 57.49 26.78 31.68
N ILE A 1140 58.55 26.39 30.95
CA ILE A 1140 59.31 27.31 30.09
C ILE A 1140 58.36 27.98 29.08
N PRO A 1141 58.30 29.33 29.04
CA PRO A 1141 57.52 30.04 28.04
C PRO A 1141 58.05 29.79 26.63
N VAL A 1142 57.17 29.44 25.70
CA VAL A 1142 57.47 29.29 24.26
C VAL A 1142 57.18 30.58 23.49
N GLY A 1143 57.58 30.64 22.22
CA GLY A 1143 57.30 31.77 21.35
C GLY A 1143 55.80 32.02 21.16
N THR A 1144 55.41 33.26 20.84
CA THR A 1144 54.01 33.67 20.70
C THR A 1144 53.22 32.86 19.65
N HIS A 1145 53.92 32.24 18.68
CA HIS A 1145 53.34 31.44 17.60
C HIS A 1145 53.62 29.94 17.74
N GLU A 1146 54.19 29.52 18.87
CA GLU A 1146 54.41 28.10 19.18
C GLU A 1146 53.27 27.59 20.06
N PHE A 1147 52.87 26.34 19.84
CA PHE A 1147 51.85 25.71 20.68
C PHE A 1147 52.43 25.34 22.06
N THR A 1148 51.64 25.56 23.10
CA THR A 1148 52.02 25.23 24.47
C THR A 1148 51.74 23.77 24.81
N VAL A 1149 52.23 23.30 25.97
CA VAL A 1149 51.97 21.92 26.44
C VAL A 1149 50.48 21.70 26.65
N GLU A 1150 49.78 22.69 27.21
CA GLU A 1150 48.36 22.62 27.52
C GLU A 1150 47.49 22.62 26.25
N GLN A 1151 47.97 23.23 25.16
CA GLN A 1151 47.31 23.16 23.85
C GLN A 1151 47.49 21.78 23.18
N CYS A 1152 48.61 21.10 23.43
CA CYS A 1152 48.98 19.85 22.78
C CYS A 1152 48.53 18.59 23.53
N PHE A 1153 48.48 18.64 24.86
CA PHE A 1153 48.19 17.47 25.70
C PHE A 1153 47.01 17.70 26.67
N GLY A 1154 46.58 18.95 26.85
CA GLY A 1154 45.57 19.31 27.84
C GLY A 1154 45.94 18.89 29.26
N ASP A 1155 44.92 18.81 30.11
CA ASP A 1155 45.08 18.49 31.51
C ASP A 1155 45.42 17.00 31.73
N GLY A 1156 45.15 16.13 30.74
CA GLY A 1156 45.41 14.68 30.81
C GLY A 1156 46.85 14.34 31.17
N LEU A 1157 47.83 15.07 30.61
CA LEU A 1157 49.24 14.92 30.97
C LEU A 1157 49.47 15.08 32.49
N HIS A 1158 48.87 16.11 33.07
CA HIS A 1158 49.03 16.44 34.49
C HIS A 1158 48.27 15.46 35.38
N TRP A 1159 47.11 14.97 34.93
CA TRP A 1159 46.37 13.90 35.61
C TRP A 1159 47.20 12.63 35.76
N ALA A 1160 47.90 12.20 34.71
CA ALA A 1160 48.77 11.03 34.80
C ALA A 1160 49.97 11.25 35.73
N GLY A 1161 50.69 12.36 35.57
CA GLY A 1161 51.85 12.68 36.40
C GLY A 1161 51.49 12.78 37.89
N CYS A 1162 50.43 13.52 38.21
CA CYS A 1162 49.93 13.66 39.58
C CYS A 1162 49.40 12.34 40.14
N MET A 1163 48.72 11.53 39.33
CA MET A 1163 48.27 10.19 39.74
C MET A 1163 49.44 9.32 40.16
N ILE A 1164 50.49 9.20 39.35
CA ILE A 1164 51.66 8.39 39.71
C ILE A 1164 52.28 8.89 41.02
N ILE A 1165 52.42 10.21 41.20
CA ILE A 1165 52.95 10.81 42.43
C ILE A 1165 52.09 10.46 43.65
N VAL A 1166 50.76 10.56 43.54
CA VAL A 1166 49.82 10.26 44.64
C VAL A 1166 49.83 8.76 44.98
N LEU A 1167 49.77 7.88 43.98
CA LEU A 1167 49.76 6.42 44.17
C LEU A 1167 51.07 5.89 44.79
N LEU A 1168 52.20 6.58 44.57
CA LEU A 1168 53.48 6.30 45.21
C LEU A 1168 53.64 6.95 46.60
N GLY A 1169 52.68 7.76 47.06
CA GLY A 1169 52.78 8.49 48.32
C GLY A 1169 53.88 9.56 48.33
N GLN A 1170 54.16 10.16 47.17
CA GLN A 1170 55.25 11.12 46.96
C GLN A 1170 54.76 12.59 46.94
N GLN A 1171 53.46 12.85 46.92
CA GLN A 1171 52.88 14.19 46.75
C GLN A 1171 53.33 15.23 47.78
N ARG A 1172 53.53 14.81 49.03
CA ARG A 1172 54.04 15.69 50.10
C ARG A 1172 55.50 16.07 49.89
N ARG A 1173 56.33 15.12 49.42
CA ARG A 1173 57.74 15.36 49.13
C ARG A 1173 57.89 16.23 47.88
N PHE A 1174 57.09 15.96 46.86
CA PHE A 1174 57.00 16.78 45.66
C PHE A 1174 56.70 18.25 45.99
N ALA A 1175 55.65 18.53 46.76
CA ALA A 1175 55.27 19.90 47.12
C ALA A 1175 56.39 20.67 47.85
N VAL A 1176 57.25 19.98 48.59
CA VAL A 1176 58.39 20.56 49.32
C VAL A 1176 59.62 20.71 48.42
N LEU A 1177 59.90 19.72 47.57
CA LEU A 1177 61.17 19.56 46.85
C LEU A 1177 61.12 19.95 45.37
N ASP A 1178 59.97 20.36 44.85
CA ASP A 1178 59.82 20.74 43.44
C ASP A 1178 60.65 21.99 43.07
N PHE A 1179 61.38 21.88 41.95
CA PHE A 1179 62.27 22.93 41.46
C PHE A 1179 61.52 24.22 41.12
N CYS A 1180 60.38 24.10 40.44
CA CYS A 1180 59.56 25.23 40.04
C CYS A 1180 58.89 25.90 41.24
N TYR A 1181 58.37 25.14 42.19
CA TYR A 1181 57.73 25.68 43.39
C TYR A 1181 58.75 26.43 44.25
N HIS A 1182 59.99 25.95 44.31
CA HIS A 1182 61.09 26.66 44.95
C HIS A 1182 61.45 27.96 44.21
N LEU A 1183 61.58 27.93 42.88
CA LEU A 1183 61.84 29.13 42.07
C LEU A 1183 60.74 30.19 42.27
N LEU A 1184 59.47 29.79 42.22
CA LEU A 1184 58.32 30.67 42.47
C LEU A 1184 58.38 31.27 43.88
N LYS A 1185 58.72 30.46 44.89
CA LYS A 1185 58.81 30.91 46.29
C LYS A 1185 59.88 31.99 46.45
N VAL A 1186 61.07 31.80 45.87
CA VAL A 1186 62.15 32.79 45.94
C VAL A 1186 61.84 34.04 45.11
N GLN A 1187 61.28 33.89 43.90
CA GLN A 1187 60.90 35.03 43.07
C GLN A 1187 59.81 35.89 43.72
N LYS A 1188 58.85 35.28 44.42
CA LYS A 1188 57.84 36.02 45.19
C LYS A 1188 58.45 36.77 46.38
N HIS A 1189 59.59 36.31 46.90
CA HIS A 1189 60.31 36.96 47.99
C HIS A 1189 61.16 38.14 47.51
N ASP A 1190 61.92 37.98 46.42
CA ASP A 1190 62.84 39.02 45.93
C ASP A 1190 62.26 39.95 44.85
N GLY A 1191 61.18 39.55 44.18
CA GLY A 1191 60.49 40.32 43.16
C GLY A 1191 61.27 40.52 41.85
N LYS A 1192 62.38 39.81 41.62
CA LYS A 1192 63.23 40.03 40.44
C LYS A 1192 62.57 39.54 39.14
N ASP A 1193 62.91 40.20 38.03
CA ASP A 1193 62.48 39.84 36.68
C ASP A 1193 63.63 40.06 35.69
N GLU A 1194 64.26 38.98 35.26
CA GLU A 1194 65.37 38.96 34.32
C GLU A 1194 65.11 37.91 33.24
N ILE A 1195 65.77 38.04 32.09
CA ILE A 1195 65.71 37.02 31.03
C ILE A 1195 66.96 36.14 31.16
N ILE A 1196 66.77 34.91 31.62
CA ILE A 1196 67.85 33.94 31.84
C ILE A 1196 67.72 32.83 30.81
N LYS A 1197 68.74 32.64 29.95
CA LYS A 1197 68.71 31.67 28.83
C LYS A 1197 67.44 31.77 27.98
N ASN A 1198 67.07 32.98 27.57
CA ASN A 1198 65.83 33.28 26.83
C ASN A 1198 64.53 32.98 27.57
N VAL A 1199 64.59 32.69 28.87
CA VAL A 1199 63.40 32.47 29.72
C VAL A 1199 63.12 33.74 30.51
N PRO A 1200 62.06 34.51 30.18
CA PRO A 1200 61.62 35.64 30.99
C PRO A 1200 61.12 35.12 32.34
N LEU A 1201 61.86 35.44 33.40
CA LEU A 1201 61.62 34.92 34.73
C LEU A 1201 60.19 35.20 35.22
N LYS A 1202 59.65 36.40 34.97
CA LYS A 1202 58.27 36.72 35.35
C LYS A 1202 57.22 35.82 34.69
N LYS A 1203 57.32 35.61 33.37
CA LYS A 1203 56.40 34.70 32.66
C LYS A 1203 56.58 33.24 33.09
N MET A 1204 57.81 32.82 33.38
CA MET A 1204 58.11 31.49 33.90
C MET A 1204 57.38 31.24 35.22
N VAL A 1205 57.53 32.13 36.21
CA VAL A 1205 56.88 31.95 37.52
C VAL A 1205 55.35 32.12 37.47
N GLU A 1206 54.83 32.91 36.54
CA GLU A 1206 53.39 32.98 36.26
C GLU A 1206 52.85 31.64 35.73
N ARG A 1207 53.54 31.01 34.77
CA ARG A 1207 53.19 29.67 34.29
C ARG A 1207 53.31 28.63 35.40
N ILE A 1208 54.39 28.66 36.19
CA ILE A 1208 54.55 27.76 37.36
C ILE A 1208 53.36 27.88 38.29
N ARG A 1209 52.90 29.10 38.60
CA ARG A 1209 51.75 29.28 39.49
C ARG A 1209 50.47 28.68 38.91
N LYS A 1210 50.27 28.72 37.59
CA LYS A 1210 49.10 28.08 36.95
C LYS A 1210 49.15 26.56 37.09
N PHE A 1211 50.27 25.93 36.77
CA PHE A 1211 50.43 24.48 36.93
C PHE A 1211 50.45 24.04 38.40
N GLN A 1212 50.92 24.89 39.32
CA GLN A 1212 50.79 24.63 40.75
C GLN A 1212 49.33 24.50 41.16
N ILE A 1213 48.46 25.44 40.75
CA ILE A 1213 47.03 25.39 41.05
C ILE A 1213 46.40 24.11 40.44
N LEU A 1214 46.73 23.80 39.19
CA LEU A 1214 46.22 22.60 38.52
C LEU A 1214 46.66 21.31 39.24
N ASN A 1215 47.94 21.18 39.58
CA ASN A 1215 48.44 20.02 40.30
C ASN A 1215 47.79 19.89 41.69
N ASP A 1216 47.68 20.99 42.44
CA ASP A 1216 47.05 20.99 43.77
C ASP A 1216 45.59 20.53 43.69
N GLU A 1217 44.84 20.98 42.67
CA GLU A 1217 43.48 20.54 42.41
C GLU A 1217 43.41 19.03 42.12
N ILE A 1218 44.21 18.55 41.16
CA ILE A 1218 44.23 17.15 40.76
C ILE A 1218 44.65 16.25 41.94
N ILE A 1219 45.75 16.58 42.63
CA ILE A 1219 46.25 15.82 43.79
C ILE A 1219 45.18 15.75 44.87
N THR A 1220 44.49 16.86 45.15
CA THR A 1220 43.41 16.89 46.16
C THR A 1220 42.24 16.00 45.76
N ILE A 1221 41.84 16.00 44.49
CA ILE A 1221 40.76 15.13 43.99
C ILE A 1221 41.16 13.66 44.13
N LEU A 1222 42.37 13.30 43.70
CA LEU A 1222 42.87 11.92 43.80
C LEU A 1222 42.97 11.44 45.25
N ASP A 1223 43.55 12.25 46.15
CA ASP A 1223 43.64 11.95 47.58
C ASP A 1223 42.24 11.84 48.23
N LYS A 1224 41.24 12.60 47.75
CA LYS A 1224 39.86 12.51 48.25
C LYS A 1224 39.24 11.16 47.92
N TYR A 1225 39.36 10.68 46.68
CA TYR A 1225 38.80 9.39 46.28
C TYR A 1225 39.53 8.21 46.92
N LEU A 1226 40.85 8.29 47.10
CA LEU A 1226 41.67 7.22 47.68
C LEU A 1226 41.42 6.98 49.19
N LYS A 1227 40.74 7.90 49.88
CA LYS A 1227 40.42 7.82 51.33
C LYS A 1227 39.02 7.30 51.62
N SER A 1228 38.19 7.10 50.59
CA SER A 1228 36.76 6.79 50.75
C SER A 1228 36.49 5.39 51.34
N GLY A 1229 37.48 4.49 51.31
CA GLY A 1229 37.38 3.12 51.84
C GLY A 1229 37.86 2.90 53.28
N ASP A 1230 38.46 3.90 53.96
CA ASP A 1230 38.86 3.76 55.38
C ASP A 1230 37.66 3.98 56.32
N GLY A 1231 36.72 3.04 56.29
CA GLY A 1231 35.60 3.00 57.24
C GLY A 1231 36.06 2.57 58.62
N GLU A 1232 36.10 3.51 59.59
CA GLU A 1232 36.10 3.43 61.08
C GLU A 1232 36.74 2.21 61.81
N SER A 1233 37.49 1.34 61.14
CA SER A 1233 37.92 0.03 61.67
C SER A 1233 39.31 -0.43 61.20
N THR A 1234 40.08 0.43 60.53
CA THR A 1234 41.52 0.20 60.32
C THR A 1234 42.30 0.58 61.59
N PRO A 1235 43.07 -0.33 62.20
CA PRO A 1235 43.91 0.00 63.35
C PRO A 1235 44.93 1.04 62.89
N VAL A 1236 45.11 2.11 63.67
CA VAL A 1236 46.06 3.22 63.44
C VAL A 1236 47.25 2.74 62.61
N GLU A 1237 47.32 3.14 61.33
CA GLU A 1237 48.39 2.72 60.42
C GLU A 1237 49.75 2.90 61.09
N HIS A 1238 50.61 1.88 61.00
CA HIS A 1238 51.90 1.85 61.65
C HIS A 1238 52.83 2.94 61.10
N VAL A 1239 52.94 4.07 61.79
CA VAL A 1239 53.90 5.13 61.47
C VAL A 1239 55.30 4.69 61.93
N ARG A 1240 56.30 4.75 61.03
CA ARG A 1240 57.69 4.40 61.38
C ARG A 1240 58.21 5.29 62.50
N CYS A 1241 58.43 4.71 63.68
CA CYS A 1241 59.03 5.39 64.83
C CYS A 1241 60.56 5.45 64.72
N PHE A 1242 61.16 6.48 65.31
CA PHE A 1242 62.60 6.61 65.45
C PHE A 1242 63.00 6.31 66.89
N GLN A 1243 64.10 5.58 67.06
CA GLN A 1243 64.63 5.33 68.40
C GLN A 1243 65.21 6.63 68.97
N PRO A 1244 64.93 6.98 70.24
CA PRO A 1244 65.67 8.03 70.91
C PRO A 1244 67.16 7.62 71.02
N PRO A 1245 68.08 8.58 71.25
CA PRO A 1245 69.48 8.24 71.48
C PRO A 1245 69.60 7.23 72.62
N ILE A 1246 70.05 6.01 72.33
CA ILE A 1246 70.22 4.99 73.36
C ILE A 1246 71.57 5.15 74.05
N HIS A 1247 71.55 5.20 75.38
CA HIS A 1247 72.76 5.32 76.19
C HIS A 1247 73.61 4.05 76.05
N GLN A 1248 74.93 4.15 75.82
CA GLN A 1248 75.78 2.99 75.50
C GLN A 1248 75.70 1.85 76.55
N SER A 1249 75.37 2.18 77.81
CA SER A 1249 75.20 1.22 78.91
C SER A 1249 74.08 0.19 78.72
N LEU A 1250 73.10 0.44 77.84
CA LEU A 1250 71.95 -0.46 77.59
C LEU A 1250 72.05 -1.16 76.22
N ALA A 1251 72.95 -0.71 75.35
CA ALA A 1251 73.11 -1.27 74.00
C ALA A 1251 74.08 -2.47 73.93
N SER A 1252 74.70 -2.82 75.07
CA SER A 1252 75.67 -3.92 75.20
C SER A 1252 75.18 -5.05 76.12
N SER A 1253 73.89 -5.02 76.53
CA SER A 1253 73.19 -6.05 77.30
C SER A 1253 72.25 -6.89 76.44
#